data_AF-A0A0H3I3K7-F1
#
_entry.id   AF-A0A0H3I3K7-F1
#
_cell.length_a   1.000
_cell.length_b   1.000
_cell.length_c   1.000
_cell.angle_alpha   90.00
_cell.angle_beta   90.00
_cell.angle_gamma   90.00
#
_symmetry.space_group_name_H-M   'P 1'
#
loop_
_entity.id
_entity.type
_entity.pdbx_description
1 polymer ?
#
loop_
_entity_poly.entity_id
_entity_poly.type
_entity_poly.pdbx_seq_one_letter_code
_entity_poly.pdbx_strand_id
1 'polypeptide(L)'
;MHKQDRFALAYHASFPPQRVSSTSRKSRVLSFVFHMSCFLIMLWTLTFSPPGVALTIAETRHLIDRTGFGTTPQDIERFKDMTREQAVDYLLGTLNTPFYTRPPTFVQKPYPDYWQKGWREQEMIFFRINEINQLQAWWVQEMILTPTPFADRLTLFWHNHFVSRFDNTLITAPFFDQLTLFRQAGSQSFRLLTRKILQDPMMLSGLDNTSNTRQNPNENLARELMELFTLGEGNYSENDVKQVARILAGHGVNPTQQWRYQFDASAAVSGEKTLLGQKIQGTPDEELDQLVDVLLSQPQTATRLAGKFYRAFISLEDDPETVSALAQILRNHDYAMKPFMRALLLSPAFWHERHRGALVKSPLDLIVGFSRTLSLMLPDQHILLDYLQALGQSPFMAPSVAGWEEGTAWLDGKTLVDRTRVLTRLWTAVENPPPPDNNGLIVRFSSESRGIPARFIVTANGQHLASITAKLGADTRQEQASNEPGNLKPMWETVDIPLPNASAVLENLTITMDADEPDTHLFINWISFKGYRFSPHQASWIIPKGSSCLADSPLGSFYCNLSLSFDLTAPIRSETASLIDRHAPLNANIEYGTGRLRPQLSQPGGVLPAGMTPYSQIPARSLLAITPFRHSVDRDNHAATLKALTLDPAFNLK
;
A
#
# COMPACT_ATOMS: atom_id res chain seq x y z
N MET A 1 3.08 38.11 -35.03
CA MET A 1 4.40 38.26 -35.69
C MET A 1 4.58 37.12 -36.67
N HIS A 2 4.86 37.47 -37.93
CA HIS A 2 5.04 36.58 -39.08
C HIS A 2 6.39 35.84 -39.10
N LYS A 3 6.41 34.66 -39.76
CA LYS A 3 7.32 34.18 -40.85
C LYS A 3 7.73 32.71 -40.63
N GLN A 4 7.22 31.78 -41.46
CA GLN A 4 7.79 31.25 -42.73
C GLN A 4 8.87 30.17 -42.50
N ASP A 5 9.12 29.14 -43.32
CA ASP A 5 8.43 28.34 -44.35
C ASP A 5 9.55 27.42 -44.96
N ARG A 6 9.20 26.21 -45.44
CA ARG A 6 9.98 25.29 -46.35
C ARG A 6 11.09 24.42 -45.70
N PHE A 7 11.25 23.12 -46.01
CA PHE A 7 11.31 22.45 -47.32
C PHE A 7 10.74 21.02 -47.34
N ALA A 8 10.23 20.63 -48.51
CA ALA A 8 9.84 19.27 -48.90
C ALA A 8 10.95 18.54 -49.66
N LEU A 9 10.98 17.20 -49.60
CA LEU A 9 11.48 16.33 -50.67
C LEU A 9 10.79 14.96 -50.60
N ALA A 10 10.35 14.50 -51.78
CA ALA A 10 9.52 13.34 -52.03
C ALA A 10 10.35 12.07 -52.32
N TYR A 11 9.77 10.89 -52.10
CA TYR A 11 10.05 9.68 -52.88
C TYR A 11 8.78 8.86 -53.09
N HIS A 12 8.40 8.71 -54.36
CA HIS A 12 7.39 7.80 -54.88
C HIS A 12 8.03 6.44 -55.20
N ALA A 13 7.32 5.34 -54.92
CA ALA A 13 7.48 4.10 -55.67
C ALA A 13 6.11 3.40 -55.79
N SER A 14 5.74 3.09 -57.02
CA SER A 14 4.46 2.57 -57.48
C SER A 14 4.63 1.12 -57.93
N PHE A 15 3.68 0.22 -57.65
CA PHE A 15 3.47 -1.02 -58.43
C PHE A 15 1.97 -1.36 -58.56
N PRO A 16 1.53 -2.01 -59.67
CA PRO A 16 0.18 -1.91 -60.24
C PRO A 16 -0.77 -3.08 -59.87
N PRO A 17 -2.06 -3.02 -60.26
CA PRO A 17 -3.11 -3.94 -59.82
C PRO A 17 -3.35 -5.11 -60.80
N GLN A 18 -3.81 -6.26 -60.29
CA GLN A 18 -4.36 -7.33 -61.13
C GLN A 18 -5.89 -7.48 -60.95
N ARG A 19 -6.54 -7.59 -62.11
CA ARG A 19 -7.98 -7.66 -62.34
C ARG A 19 -8.56 -9.06 -62.13
N VAL A 20 -9.85 -9.02 -61.85
CA VAL A 20 -10.87 -10.08 -61.82
C VAL A 20 -11.23 -10.61 -63.22
N SER A 21 -11.58 -11.90 -63.32
CA SER A 21 -12.58 -12.47 -64.26
C SER A 21 -13.06 -13.82 -63.71
N SER A 22 -14.27 -13.99 -63.16
CA SER A 22 -15.60 -14.12 -63.79
C SER A 22 -15.80 -15.34 -64.71
N THR A 23 -16.62 -16.32 -64.27
CA THR A 23 -17.65 -17.06 -65.05
C THR A 23 -18.36 -18.06 -64.10
N SER A 24 -19.66 -17.89 -63.76
CA SER A 24 -20.85 -18.41 -64.48
C SER A 24 -21.04 -19.95 -64.36
N ARG A 25 -22.20 -20.60 -64.14
CA ARG A 25 -23.61 -20.25 -63.85
C ARG A 25 -24.39 -21.60 -63.90
N LYS A 26 -25.25 -21.94 -62.91
CA LYS A 26 -26.40 -22.92 -62.95
C LYS A 26 -26.04 -24.42 -63.25
N SER A 27 -26.72 -25.48 -62.80
CA SER A 27 -28.10 -25.73 -62.39
C SER A 27 -28.29 -27.06 -61.60
N ARG A 28 -29.08 -27.00 -60.52
CA ARG A 28 -30.25 -27.86 -60.18
C ARG A 28 -30.23 -29.42 -60.26
N VAL A 29 -30.41 -30.00 -59.05
CA VAL A 29 -31.45 -30.96 -58.59
C VAL A 29 -31.19 -32.49 -58.69
N LEU A 30 -31.57 -33.17 -57.59
CA LEU A 30 -31.69 -34.62 -57.28
C LEU A 30 -30.36 -35.32 -56.90
N SER A 31 -30.23 -36.10 -55.82
CA SER A 31 -31.21 -36.82 -55.01
C SER A 31 -30.62 -37.18 -53.64
N PHE A 32 -31.52 -37.35 -52.67
CA PHE A 32 -31.42 -38.05 -51.39
C PHE A 32 -30.33 -39.14 -51.31
N VAL A 33 -29.52 -39.11 -50.22
CA VAL A 33 -28.96 -40.26 -49.42
C VAL A 33 -27.74 -39.82 -48.57
N PHE A 34 -27.72 -38.59 -48.03
CA PHE A 34 -26.56 -38.11 -47.24
C PHE A 34 -26.98 -37.35 -45.97
N HIS A 35 -27.95 -37.86 -45.21
CA HIS A 35 -28.39 -37.23 -43.94
C HIS A 35 -28.36 -38.16 -42.72
N MET A 36 -27.76 -39.36 -42.81
CA MET A 36 -27.64 -40.27 -41.67
C MET A 36 -26.20 -40.68 -41.30
N SER A 37 -25.20 -39.96 -41.84
CA SER A 37 -23.78 -40.18 -41.48
C SER A 37 -23.07 -38.92 -40.94
N CYS A 38 -23.74 -37.75 -40.95
CA CYS A 38 -23.18 -36.53 -40.35
C CYS A 38 -23.55 -36.32 -38.87
N PHE A 39 -24.55 -37.03 -38.34
CA PHE A 39 -24.95 -36.88 -36.93
C PHE A 39 -24.11 -37.70 -35.95
N LEU A 40 -23.35 -38.70 -36.42
CA LEU A 40 -22.43 -39.50 -35.61
C LEU A 40 -20.98 -39.01 -35.66
N ILE A 41 -20.65 -38.08 -36.55
CA ILE A 41 -19.32 -37.45 -36.64
C ILE A 41 -19.30 -36.08 -35.94
N MET A 42 -20.47 -35.47 -35.68
CA MET A 42 -20.59 -34.21 -34.92
C MET A 42 -20.58 -34.38 -33.39
N LEU A 43 -20.42 -35.62 -32.89
CA LEU A 43 -20.24 -35.94 -31.47
C LEU A 43 -18.81 -36.41 -31.13
N TRP A 44 -17.88 -36.34 -32.09
CA TRP A 44 -16.48 -36.76 -31.93
C TRP A 44 -15.46 -35.63 -32.21
N THR A 45 -15.90 -34.39 -32.16
CA THR A 45 -15.04 -33.23 -31.89
C THR A 45 -15.42 -32.61 -30.54
N LEU A 46 -15.54 -33.44 -29.51
CA LEU A 46 -15.04 -33.02 -28.21
C LEU A 46 -13.55 -32.85 -28.42
N THR A 47 -13.14 -31.61 -28.70
CA THR A 47 -11.75 -31.21 -28.51
C THR A 47 -11.41 -31.54 -27.07
N PHE A 48 -10.78 -32.69 -26.85
CA PHE A 48 -9.91 -32.86 -25.70
C PHE A 48 -8.92 -31.71 -25.82
N SER A 49 -9.16 -30.64 -25.05
CA SER A 49 -8.12 -29.67 -24.77
C SER A 49 -6.91 -30.50 -24.33
N PRO A 50 -5.72 -30.31 -24.94
CA PRO A 50 -4.53 -30.95 -24.43
C PRO A 50 -4.46 -30.67 -22.92
N PRO A 51 -3.98 -31.61 -22.09
CA PRO A 51 -3.79 -31.34 -20.67
C PRO A 51 -3.03 -30.02 -20.57
N GLY A 52 -3.64 -29.02 -19.96
CA GLY A 52 -3.08 -27.68 -19.96
C GLY A 52 -1.67 -27.76 -19.39
N VAL A 53 -0.73 -27.14 -20.08
CA VAL A 53 0.66 -27.13 -19.64
C VAL A 53 0.70 -26.38 -18.31
N ALA A 54 1.31 -27.01 -17.31
CA ALA A 54 1.50 -26.38 -16.01
C ALA A 54 2.38 -25.12 -16.15
N LEU A 55 2.14 -24.12 -15.32
CA LEU A 55 2.89 -22.87 -15.32
C LEU A 55 4.38 -23.14 -15.09
N THR A 56 5.22 -22.56 -15.94
CA THR A 56 6.65 -22.45 -15.66
C THR A 56 6.89 -21.51 -14.48
N ILE A 57 8.04 -21.62 -13.82
CA ILE A 57 8.43 -20.69 -12.73
C ILE A 57 8.36 -19.22 -13.19
N ALA A 58 8.81 -18.93 -14.41
CA ALA A 58 8.79 -17.57 -14.96
C ALA A 58 7.36 -17.06 -15.17
N GLU A 59 6.45 -17.92 -15.63
CA GLU A 59 5.03 -17.58 -15.79
C GLU A 59 4.34 -17.39 -14.45
N THR A 60 4.62 -18.24 -13.45
CA THR A 60 4.11 -18.05 -12.09
C THR A 60 4.59 -16.73 -11.52
N ARG A 61 5.89 -16.41 -11.61
CA ARG A 61 6.43 -15.13 -11.13
C ARG A 61 5.76 -13.95 -11.81
N HIS A 62 5.64 -13.99 -13.13
CA HIS A 62 4.95 -12.94 -13.88
C HIS A 62 3.51 -12.77 -13.42
N LEU A 63 2.75 -13.86 -13.30
CA LEU A 63 1.36 -13.80 -12.83
C LEU A 63 1.26 -13.19 -11.43
N ILE A 64 2.04 -13.68 -10.47
CA ILE A 64 1.96 -13.29 -9.07
C ILE A 64 2.49 -11.87 -8.82
N ASP A 65 3.55 -11.45 -9.53
CA ASP A 65 4.03 -10.07 -9.43
C ASP A 65 3.02 -9.08 -10.03
N ARG A 66 2.19 -9.48 -11.01
CA ARG A 66 1.11 -8.64 -11.56
C ARG A 66 -0.15 -8.65 -10.70
N THR A 67 -0.48 -9.76 -10.05
CA THR A 67 -1.70 -9.90 -9.24
C THR A 67 -1.44 -9.80 -7.74
N GLY A 68 -0.23 -9.50 -7.31
CA GLY A 68 0.17 -9.37 -5.92
C GLY A 68 1.37 -8.45 -5.83
N PHE A 69 2.08 -8.41 -4.70
CA PHE A 69 3.20 -7.47 -4.53
C PHE A 69 4.58 -8.09 -4.71
N GLY A 70 4.69 -9.41 -4.75
CA GLY A 70 5.95 -10.11 -4.95
C GLY A 70 5.75 -11.61 -4.74
N THR A 71 6.50 -12.40 -5.50
CA THR A 71 6.39 -13.86 -5.51
C THR A 71 7.18 -14.50 -4.37
N THR A 72 6.52 -15.30 -3.54
CA THR A 72 7.17 -16.08 -2.47
C THR A 72 7.47 -17.52 -2.93
N PRO A 73 8.39 -18.26 -2.26
CA PRO A 73 8.54 -19.70 -2.50
C PRO A 73 7.22 -20.48 -2.38
N GLN A 74 6.36 -20.11 -1.44
CA GLN A 74 5.05 -20.74 -1.24
C GLN A 74 4.11 -20.49 -2.42
N ASP A 75 4.21 -19.34 -3.09
CA ASP A 75 3.45 -19.08 -4.31
C ASP A 75 3.93 -19.98 -5.44
N ILE A 76 5.25 -20.13 -5.64
CA ILE A 76 5.80 -21.06 -6.65
C ILE A 76 5.26 -22.48 -6.43
N GLU A 77 5.35 -22.97 -5.21
CA GLU A 77 4.85 -24.31 -4.86
C GLU A 77 3.34 -24.46 -5.05
N ARG A 78 2.56 -23.39 -4.84
CA ARG A 78 1.10 -23.40 -5.03
C ARG A 78 0.72 -23.49 -6.50
N PHE A 79 1.40 -22.76 -7.38
CA PHE A 79 0.99 -22.60 -8.77
C PHE A 79 1.73 -23.50 -9.77
N LYS A 80 2.84 -24.15 -9.38
CA LYS A 80 3.67 -24.97 -10.28
C LYS A 80 2.95 -26.10 -11.01
N ASP A 81 1.85 -26.61 -10.44
CA ASP A 81 1.07 -27.72 -11.01
C ASP A 81 -0.25 -27.23 -11.65
N MET A 82 -0.48 -25.91 -11.66
CA MET A 82 -1.69 -25.30 -12.23
C MET A 82 -1.47 -24.89 -13.68
N THR A 83 -2.51 -25.05 -14.50
CA THR A 83 -2.64 -24.36 -15.79
C THR A 83 -2.84 -22.86 -15.60
N ARG A 84 -2.64 -22.07 -16.67
CA ARG A 84 -2.91 -20.62 -16.65
C ARG A 84 -4.35 -20.33 -16.22
N GLU A 85 -5.32 -21.07 -16.74
CA GLU A 85 -6.74 -20.94 -16.41
C GLU A 85 -7.00 -21.24 -14.94
N GLN A 86 -6.49 -22.37 -14.42
CA GLN A 86 -6.65 -22.75 -13.01
C GLN A 86 -6.03 -21.72 -12.06
N ALA A 87 -4.84 -21.20 -12.39
CA ALA A 87 -4.16 -20.19 -11.59
C ALA A 87 -4.93 -18.86 -11.56
N VAL A 88 -5.42 -18.41 -12.72
CA VAL A 88 -6.24 -17.19 -12.81
C VAL A 88 -7.56 -17.37 -12.06
N ASP A 89 -8.24 -18.51 -12.23
CA ASP A 89 -9.50 -18.79 -11.55
C ASP A 89 -9.31 -18.90 -10.03
N TYR A 90 -8.19 -19.47 -9.57
CA TYR A 90 -7.82 -19.46 -8.16
C TYR A 90 -7.68 -18.03 -7.63
N LEU A 91 -6.89 -17.18 -8.29
CA LEU A 91 -6.68 -15.80 -7.88
C LEU A 91 -7.99 -15.00 -7.83
N LEU A 92 -8.84 -15.13 -8.86
CA LEU A 92 -10.17 -14.50 -8.90
C LEU A 92 -11.10 -14.99 -7.79
N GLY A 93 -10.95 -16.24 -7.35
CA GLY A 93 -11.64 -16.79 -6.19
C GLY A 93 -11.29 -16.08 -4.88
N THR A 94 -10.10 -15.49 -4.79
CA THR A 94 -9.60 -14.82 -3.58
C THR A 94 -9.97 -13.34 -3.47
N LEU A 95 -10.53 -12.72 -4.51
CA LEU A 95 -10.80 -11.27 -4.53
C LEU A 95 -11.73 -10.78 -3.40
N ASN A 96 -12.57 -11.66 -2.86
CA ASN A 96 -13.52 -11.33 -1.79
C ASN A 96 -13.02 -11.67 -0.38
N THR A 97 -11.75 -12.07 -0.22
CA THR A 97 -11.20 -12.38 1.11
C THR A 97 -11.14 -11.12 1.96
N PRO A 98 -11.55 -11.16 3.25
CA PRO A 98 -11.41 -10.02 4.16
C PRO A 98 -9.93 -9.69 4.42
N PHE A 99 -9.66 -8.57 5.08
CA PHE A 99 -8.32 -8.26 5.57
C PHE A 99 -7.82 -9.35 6.52
N TYR A 100 -6.56 -9.73 6.38
CA TYR A 100 -5.90 -10.78 7.14
C TYR A 100 -5.47 -10.31 8.53
N THR A 101 -4.98 -9.08 8.63
CA THR A 101 -4.50 -8.45 9.85
C THR A 101 -5.58 -7.61 10.53
N ARG A 102 -5.41 -7.38 11.84
CA ARG A 102 -6.34 -6.55 12.61
C ARG A 102 -6.06 -5.06 12.35
N PRO A 103 -7.06 -4.26 11.96
CA PRO A 103 -6.88 -2.82 11.76
C PRO A 103 -6.62 -2.07 13.07
N PRO A 104 -6.11 -0.83 13.01
CA PRO A 104 -5.85 -0.02 14.19
C PRO A 104 -7.10 0.17 15.05
N THR A 105 -6.95 0.18 16.37
CA THR A 105 -8.12 0.20 17.29
C THR A 105 -9.00 1.45 17.15
N PHE A 106 -8.44 2.57 16.68
CA PHE A 106 -9.19 3.82 16.54
C PHE A 106 -10.31 3.72 15.50
N VAL A 107 -10.19 2.85 14.47
CA VAL A 107 -11.23 2.70 13.44
C VAL A 107 -12.54 2.11 13.99
N GLN A 108 -12.48 1.44 15.14
CA GLN A 108 -13.63 0.82 15.81
C GLN A 108 -14.24 1.72 16.89
N LYS A 109 -13.57 2.83 17.23
CA LYS A 109 -14.08 3.77 18.24
C LYS A 109 -15.14 4.67 17.58
N PRO A 110 -16.15 5.13 18.34
CA PRO A 110 -17.04 6.18 17.87
C PRO A 110 -16.23 7.36 17.35
N TYR A 111 -16.56 7.85 16.15
CA TYR A 111 -15.82 8.99 15.62
C TYR A 111 -16.13 10.20 16.50
N PRO A 112 -15.10 10.91 16.95
CA PRO A 112 -15.31 12.00 17.89
C PRO A 112 -16.06 13.17 17.20
N ASP A 113 -16.78 14.00 17.95
CA ASP A 113 -17.62 15.09 17.39
C ASP A 113 -16.77 16.34 17.08
N TYR A 114 -16.33 16.44 15.83
CA TYR A 114 -15.33 17.40 15.34
C TYR A 114 -15.72 18.88 15.43
N TRP A 115 -16.97 19.21 15.77
CA TRP A 115 -17.46 20.60 15.85
C TRP A 115 -17.56 21.14 17.28
N GLN A 116 -17.10 20.38 18.28
CA GLN A 116 -16.96 20.93 19.63
C GLN A 116 -15.87 22.02 19.66
N LYS A 117 -15.77 22.78 20.75
CA LYS A 117 -14.66 23.74 20.92
C LYS A 117 -13.38 22.96 21.25
N GLY A 118 -12.26 23.31 20.62
CA GLY A 118 -10.94 22.71 20.85
C GLY A 118 -10.37 21.87 19.69
N TRP A 119 -11.16 21.63 18.65
CA TRP A 119 -10.76 20.76 17.52
C TRP A 119 -9.75 21.36 16.54
N ARG A 120 -9.52 22.67 16.60
CA ARG A 120 -8.47 23.38 15.86
C ARG A 120 -7.18 23.52 16.68
N GLU A 121 -7.11 22.91 17.86
CA GLU A 121 -5.94 22.96 18.72
C GLU A 121 -4.84 22.03 18.20
N GLN A 122 -3.59 22.41 18.46
CA GLN A 122 -2.40 21.75 17.94
C GLN A 122 -2.32 20.27 18.35
N GLU A 123 -2.82 19.93 19.54
CA GLU A 123 -2.88 18.55 20.05
C GLU A 123 -3.74 17.63 19.18
N MET A 124 -4.83 18.14 18.58
CA MET A 124 -5.71 17.35 17.71
C MET A 124 -5.10 17.06 16.34
N ILE A 125 -4.25 17.97 15.83
CA ILE A 125 -3.49 17.73 14.61
C ILE A 125 -2.52 16.57 14.82
N PHE A 126 -1.79 16.56 15.94
CA PHE A 126 -0.88 15.46 16.27
C PHE A 126 -1.61 14.11 16.38
N PHE A 127 -2.81 14.11 16.98
CA PHE A 127 -3.62 12.90 17.07
C PHE A 127 -3.98 12.33 15.69
N ARG A 128 -4.41 13.17 14.74
CA ARG A 128 -4.79 12.75 13.37
C ARG A 128 -3.59 12.24 12.58
N ILE A 129 -2.45 12.93 12.69
CA ILE A 129 -1.19 12.47 12.08
C ILE A 129 -0.81 11.09 12.63
N ASN A 130 -0.98 10.87 13.93
CA ASN A 130 -0.72 9.57 14.53
C ASN A 130 -1.71 8.48 14.07
N GLU A 131 -2.99 8.81 13.89
CA GLU A 131 -3.97 7.87 13.34
C GLU A 131 -3.67 7.48 11.89
N ILE A 132 -3.36 8.46 11.02
CA ILE A 132 -3.08 8.15 9.61
C ILE A 132 -1.80 7.33 9.48
N ASN A 133 -0.77 7.64 10.28
CA ASN A 133 0.47 6.84 10.32
C ASN A 133 0.21 5.39 10.75
N GLN A 134 -0.67 5.17 11.74
CA GLN A 134 -1.09 3.83 12.14
C GLN A 134 -1.83 3.09 11.01
N LEU A 135 -2.72 3.79 10.28
CA LEU A 135 -3.46 3.20 9.17
C LEU A 135 -2.56 2.85 7.99
N GLN A 136 -1.61 3.73 7.65
CA GLN A 136 -0.58 3.48 6.63
C GLN A 136 0.28 2.27 6.99
N ALA A 137 0.82 2.23 8.22
CA ALA A 137 1.66 1.12 8.68
C ALA A 137 0.89 -0.21 8.63
N TRP A 138 -0.35 -0.20 9.12
CA TRP A 138 -1.23 -1.36 9.07
C TRP A 138 -1.50 -1.84 7.65
N TRP A 139 -1.81 -0.95 6.70
CA TRP A 139 -2.11 -1.38 5.34
C TRP A 139 -0.87 -1.93 4.63
N VAL A 140 0.30 -1.32 4.84
CA VAL A 140 1.58 -1.86 4.36
C VAL A 140 1.82 -3.26 4.94
N GLN A 141 1.58 -3.45 6.23
CA GLN A 141 1.68 -4.76 6.87
C GLN A 141 0.70 -5.78 6.28
N GLU A 142 -0.56 -5.39 6.07
CA GLU A 142 -1.57 -6.24 5.45
C GLU A 142 -1.10 -6.71 4.08
N MET A 143 -0.60 -5.79 3.24
CA MET A 143 -0.08 -6.11 1.92
C MET A 143 1.14 -7.04 1.98
N ILE A 144 1.97 -6.96 3.01
CA ILE A 144 3.10 -7.89 3.23
C ILE A 144 2.62 -9.27 3.70
N LEU A 145 1.65 -9.34 4.61
CA LEU A 145 1.30 -10.58 5.30
C LEU A 145 0.18 -11.39 4.64
N THR A 146 -0.67 -10.75 3.83
CA THR A 146 -1.83 -11.42 3.26
C THR A 146 -1.44 -12.64 2.39
N PRO A 147 -2.11 -13.79 2.57
CA PRO A 147 -1.90 -14.97 1.71
C PRO A 147 -2.61 -14.86 0.35
N THR A 148 -3.41 -13.80 0.15
CA THR A 148 -4.24 -13.57 -1.04
C THR A 148 -4.10 -12.10 -1.50
N PRO A 149 -2.90 -11.71 -1.98
CA PRO A 149 -2.56 -10.30 -2.23
C PRO A 149 -3.33 -9.66 -3.39
N PHE A 150 -4.13 -10.43 -4.15
CA PHE A 150 -4.84 -9.89 -5.31
C PHE A 150 -5.96 -8.93 -4.95
N ALA A 151 -6.67 -9.18 -3.84
CA ALA A 151 -7.65 -8.22 -3.33
C ALA A 151 -6.99 -6.89 -2.96
N ASP A 152 -5.81 -6.93 -2.34
CA ASP A 152 -5.02 -5.75 -1.97
C ASP A 152 -4.43 -5.01 -3.18
N ARG A 153 -3.91 -5.74 -4.17
CA ARG A 153 -3.45 -5.19 -5.45
C ARG A 153 -4.55 -4.42 -6.16
N LEU A 154 -5.75 -4.98 -6.21
CA LEU A 154 -6.92 -4.32 -6.79
C LEU A 154 -7.40 -3.13 -5.94
N THR A 155 -7.31 -3.25 -4.61
CA THR A 155 -7.64 -2.15 -3.67
C THR A 155 -6.70 -0.96 -3.87
N LEU A 156 -5.39 -1.21 -4.06
CA LEU A 156 -4.41 -0.16 -4.37
C LEU A 156 -4.69 0.52 -5.72
N PHE A 157 -5.07 -0.26 -6.74
CA PHE A 157 -5.50 0.30 -8.03
C PHE A 157 -6.69 1.25 -7.85
N TRP A 158 -7.72 0.85 -7.09
CA TRP A 158 -8.88 1.71 -6.84
C TRP A 158 -8.56 2.92 -5.97
N HIS A 159 -7.67 2.78 -4.99
CA HIS A 159 -7.16 3.88 -4.18
C HIS A 159 -6.43 4.93 -5.02
N ASN A 160 -5.75 4.51 -6.09
CA ASN A 160 -5.14 5.44 -7.07
C ASN A 160 -6.14 5.94 -8.15
N HIS A 161 -7.28 5.27 -8.32
CA HIS A 161 -8.30 5.68 -9.29
C HIS A 161 -9.29 6.69 -8.70
N PHE A 162 -9.85 6.40 -7.52
CA PHE A 162 -10.81 7.23 -6.80
C PHE A 162 -10.10 7.88 -5.61
N VAL A 163 -9.31 8.90 -5.90
CA VAL A 163 -8.37 9.44 -4.92
C VAL A 163 -9.09 10.27 -3.87
N SER A 164 -8.90 9.90 -2.60
CA SER A 164 -9.10 10.79 -1.46
C SER A 164 -7.77 11.00 -0.77
N ARG A 165 -7.45 12.26 -0.48
CA ARG A 165 -6.17 12.67 0.12
C ARG A 165 -6.35 13.00 1.58
N PHE A 166 -5.43 12.54 2.40
CA PHE A 166 -5.36 12.99 3.77
C PHE A 166 -4.87 14.44 3.82
N ASP A 167 -5.60 15.27 4.56
CA ASP A 167 -5.11 16.52 5.10
C ASP A 167 -5.36 16.52 6.61
N ASN A 168 -4.61 17.32 7.36
CA ASN A 168 -4.73 17.33 8.82
C ASN A 168 -6.05 17.96 9.32
N THR A 169 -6.88 18.51 8.43
CA THR A 169 -8.22 19.03 8.72
C THR A 169 -9.31 17.95 8.58
N LEU A 170 -9.04 16.89 7.83
CA LEU A 170 -9.90 15.73 7.64
C LEU A 170 -9.79 14.69 8.76
N ILE A 171 -10.76 13.78 8.77
CA ILE A 171 -10.89 12.71 9.76
C ILE A 171 -10.27 11.43 9.22
N THR A 172 -9.49 10.74 10.04
CA THR A 172 -8.76 9.54 9.60
C THR A 172 -9.65 8.31 9.41
N ALA A 173 -10.59 8.05 10.32
CA ALA A 173 -11.32 6.77 10.35
C ALA A 173 -12.07 6.43 9.04
N PRO A 174 -12.74 7.37 8.35
CA PRO A 174 -13.39 7.08 7.07
C PRO A 174 -12.45 6.62 5.95
N PHE A 175 -11.13 6.85 6.02
CA PHE A 175 -10.18 6.24 5.07
C PHE A 175 -10.18 4.71 5.14
N PHE A 176 -10.37 4.14 6.33
CA PHE A 176 -10.49 2.69 6.50
C PHE A 176 -11.79 2.15 5.86
N ASP A 177 -12.90 2.88 6.02
CA ASP A 177 -14.18 2.53 5.40
C ASP A 177 -14.05 2.57 3.86
N GLN A 178 -13.35 3.57 3.31
CA GLN A 178 -13.10 3.68 1.88
C GLN A 178 -12.21 2.54 1.36
N LEU A 179 -11.14 2.16 2.07
CA LEU A 179 -10.35 0.96 1.72
C LEU A 179 -11.21 -0.32 1.73
N THR A 180 -12.10 -0.44 2.70
CA THR A 180 -13.04 -1.56 2.80
C THR A 180 -14.00 -1.55 1.60
N LEU A 181 -14.50 -0.39 1.21
CA LEU A 181 -15.32 -0.20 0.02
C LEU A 181 -14.59 -0.62 -1.25
N PHE A 182 -13.34 -0.19 -1.44
CA PHE A 182 -12.51 -0.59 -2.59
C PHE A 182 -12.30 -2.10 -2.65
N ARG A 183 -12.04 -2.75 -1.51
CA ARG A 183 -11.87 -4.21 -1.46
C ARG A 183 -13.17 -4.94 -1.79
N GLN A 184 -14.30 -4.49 -1.25
CA GLN A 184 -15.59 -5.18 -1.38
C GLN A 184 -16.31 -4.90 -2.68
N ALA A 185 -16.56 -3.62 -3.01
CA ALA A 185 -17.28 -3.23 -4.22
C ALA A 185 -16.35 -3.27 -5.45
N GLY A 186 -15.08 -2.88 -5.28
CA GLY A 186 -14.10 -2.86 -6.36
C GLY A 186 -13.67 -4.24 -6.85
N SER A 187 -13.92 -5.32 -6.09
CA SER A 187 -13.77 -6.70 -6.57
C SER A 187 -15.01 -7.23 -7.30
N GLN A 188 -16.15 -6.55 -7.15
CA GLN A 188 -17.43 -6.97 -7.74
C GLN A 188 -17.68 -6.31 -9.09
N SER A 189 -17.82 -4.98 -9.11
CA SER A 189 -18.17 -4.23 -10.31
C SER A 189 -17.73 -2.78 -10.21
N PHE A 190 -17.19 -2.23 -11.30
CA PHE A 190 -16.89 -0.80 -11.39
C PHE A 190 -18.15 0.06 -11.35
N ARG A 191 -19.29 -0.45 -11.85
CA ARG A 191 -20.60 0.21 -11.71
C ARG A 191 -20.96 0.41 -10.25
N LEU A 192 -20.95 -0.69 -9.48
CA LEU A 192 -21.28 -0.67 -8.06
C LEU A 192 -20.31 0.23 -7.29
N LEU A 193 -19.00 0.11 -7.57
CA LEU A 193 -18.00 0.93 -6.90
C LEU A 193 -18.22 2.43 -7.17
N THR A 194 -18.42 2.82 -8.43
CA THR A 194 -18.70 4.22 -8.82
C THR A 194 -19.92 4.75 -8.08
N ARG A 195 -21.01 3.97 -8.04
CA ARG A 195 -22.24 4.35 -7.32
C ARG A 195 -22.04 4.53 -5.82
N LYS A 196 -21.23 3.68 -5.20
CA LYS A 196 -20.93 3.76 -3.77
C LYS A 196 -19.98 4.92 -3.44
N ILE A 197 -19.05 5.24 -4.34
CA ILE A 197 -18.14 6.37 -4.17
C ILE A 197 -18.87 7.71 -4.13
N LEU A 198 -20.00 7.86 -4.84
CA LEU A 198 -20.85 9.06 -4.74
C LEU A 198 -21.53 9.25 -3.37
N GLN A 199 -21.40 8.27 -2.47
CA GLN A 199 -21.87 8.34 -1.09
C GLN A 199 -20.74 8.09 -0.08
N ASP A 200 -19.50 8.02 -0.55
CA ASP A 200 -18.34 7.80 0.31
C ASP A 200 -17.96 9.10 1.04
N PRO A 201 -17.86 9.10 2.39
CA PRO A 201 -17.57 10.32 3.14
C PRO A 201 -16.24 10.99 2.77
N MET A 202 -15.21 10.22 2.40
CA MET A 202 -13.91 10.79 2.01
C MET A 202 -13.97 11.40 0.62
N MET A 203 -14.67 10.77 -0.33
CA MET A 203 -14.89 11.36 -1.64
C MET A 203 -15.70 12.66 -1.57
N LEU A 204 -16.83 12.62 -0.85
CA LEU A 204 -17.70 13.78 -0.68
C LEU A 204 -17.01 14.94 0.02
N SER A 205 -16.17 14.66 1.03
CA SER A 205 -15.43 15.70 1.76
C SER A 205 -14.23 16.20 0.95
N GLY A 206 -13.45 15.30 0.37
CA GLY A 206 -12.20 15.64 -0.32
C GLY A 206 -12.39 16.37 -1.65
N LEU A 207 -13.58 16.29 -2.25
CA LEU A 207 -13.97 17.05 -3.46
C LEU A 207 -15.08 18.06 -3.17
N ASP A 208 -15.19 18.51 -1.92
CA ASP A 208 -16.03 19.62 -1.46
C ASP A 208 -17.53 19.49 -1.80
N ASN A 209 -18.05 18.26 -2.00
CA ASN A 209 -19.48 18.06 -2.24
C ASN A 209 -20.30 18.28 -0.96
N THR A 210 -19.68 18.25 0.21
CA THR A 210 -20.31 18.63 1.49
C THR A 210 -20.79 20.09 1.50
N SER A 211 -20.27 20.95 0.62
CA SER A 211 -20.74 22.33 0.43
C SER A 211 -21.62 22.50 -0.82
N ASN A 212 -21.92 21.43 -1.56
CA ASN A 212 -22.70 21.49 -2.79
C ASN A 212 -24.21 21.55 -2.48
N THR A 213 -24.82 22.71 -2.72
CA THR A 213 -26.24 22.96 -2.41
C THR A 213 -26.95 23.62 -3.59
N ARG A 214 -28.29 23.59 -3.60
CA ARG A 214 -29.13 24.27 -4.60
C ARG A 214 -28.79 25.75 -4.72
N GLN A 215 -28.46 26.40 -3.60
CA GLN A 215 -28.15 27.83 -3.54
C GLN A 215 -26.68 28.13 -3.86
N ASN A 216 -25.77 27.22 -3.49
CA ASN A 216 -24.33 27.33 -3.73
C ASN A 216 -23.85 26.04 -4.43
N PRO A 217 -24.00 25.92 -5.75
CA PRO A 217 -23.52 24.75 -6.49
C PRO A 217 -21.99 24.65 -6.42
N ASN A 218 -21.48 23.44 -6.18
CA ASN A 218 -20.06 23.12 -6.28
C ASN A 218 -19.84 22.04 -7.35
N GLU A 219 -19.03 22.36 -8.35
CA GLU A 219 -18.80 21.52 -9.53
C GLU A 219 -17.60 20.58 -9.39
N ASN A 220 -16.83 20.65 -8.30
CA ASN A 220 -15.56 19.93 -8.17
C ASN A 220 -15.74 18.41 -8.33
N LEU A 221 -16.51 17.75 -7.45
CA LEU A 221 -16.80 16.31 -7.58
C LEU A 221 -17.45 15.95 -8.93
N ALA A 222 -18.32 16.81 -9.46
CA ALA A 222 -18.94 16.58 -10.76
C ALA A 222 -17.93 16.55 -11.90
N ARG A 223 -16.98 17.49 -11.91
CA ARG A 223 -15.92 17.58 -12.91
C ARG A 223 -14.97 16.39 -12.79
N GLU A 224 -14.47 16.09 -11.59
CA GLU A 224 -13.53 14.97 -11.40
C GLU A 224 -14.17 13.61 -11.73
N LEU A 225 -15.45 13.42 -11.42
CA LEU A 225 -16.19 12.22 -11.80
C LEU A 225 -16.20 12.01 -13.32
N MET A 226 -16.47 13.07 -14.09
CA MET A 226 -16.53 13.01 -15.54
C MET A 226 -15.14 12.95 -16.18
N GLU A 227 -14.20 13.76 -15.69
CA GLU A 227 -12.87 13.93 -16.26
C GLU A 227 -11.90 12.81 -15.88
N LEU A 228 -11.74 12.57 -14.58
CA LEU A 228 -10.69 11.68 -14.09
C LEU A 228 -11.17 10.24 -13.96
N PHE A 229 -12.38 10.06 -13.43
CA PHE A 229 -12.86 8.74 -13.02
C PHE A 229 -13.62 8.00 -14.13
N THR A 230 -14.27 8.71 -15.07
CA THR A 230 -15.11 8.07 -16.10
C THR A 230 -14.72 8.42 -17.53
N LEU A 231 -15.25 9.52 -18.08
CA LEU A 231 -15.26 9.81 -19.52
C LEU A 231 -13.90 10.25 -20.06
N GLY A 232 -13.12 10.98 -19.26
CA GLY A 232 -11.93 11.68 -19.77
C GLY A 232 -12.25 13.07 -20.29
N GLU A 233 -11.27 13.97 -20.20
CA GLU A 233 -11.33 15.33 -20.73
C GLU A 233 -11.80 15.36 -22.20
N GLY A 234 -12.63 16.35 -22.54
CA GLY A 234 -13.13 16.58 -23.90
C GLY A 234 -14.33 15.72 -24.33
N ASN A 235 -14.85 14.85 -23.44
CA ASN A 235 -15.98 13.96 -23.74
C ASN A 235 -17.32 14.41 -23.12
N TYR A 236 -17.38 15.63 -22.59
CA TYR A 236 -18.56 16.24 -21.99
C TYR A 236 -18.51 17.76 -22.14
N SER A 237 -19.65 18.42 -21.98
CA SER A 237 -19.74 19.88 -21.97
C SER A 237 -19.71 20.44 -20.55
N GLU A 238 -19.43 21.73 -20.43
CA GLU A 238 -19.55 22.47 -19.17
C GLU A 238 -20.98 22.44 -18.61
N ASN A 239 -21.99 22.35 -19.49
CA ASN A 239 -23.37 22.18 -19.05
C ASN A 239 -23.58 20.81 -18.40
N ASP A 240 -22.95 19.74 -18.91
CA ASP A 240 -23.05 18.42 -18.29
C ASP A 240 -22.47 18.42 -16.88
N VAL A 241 -21.33 19.08 -16.66
CA VAL A 241 -20.74 19.25 -15.32
C VAL A 241 -21.72 19.90 -14.36
N LYS A 242 -22.40 20.98 -14.79
CA LYS A 242 -23.43 21.66 -14.00
C LYS A 242 -24.62 20.75 -13.68
N GLN A 243 -25.01 19.88 -14.62
CA GLN A 243 -26.12 18.96 -14.42
C GLN A 243 -25.74 17.86 -13.44
N VAL A 244 -24.52 17.33 -13.51
CA VAL A 244 -23.99 16.41 -12.48
C VAL A 244 -23.89 17.09 -11.12
N ALA A 245 -23.39 18.33 -11.04
CA ALA A 245 -23.34 19.09 -9.79
C ALA A 245 -24.74 19.25 -9.16
N ARG A 246 -25.77 19.47 -9.99
CA ARG A 246 -27.18 19.52 -9.55
C ARG A 246 -27.70 18.17 -9.07
N ILE A 247 -27.29 17.05 -9.67
CA ILE A 247 -27.62 15.70 -9.19
C ILE A 247 -26.98 15.47 -7.82
N LEU A 248 -25.73 15.87 -7.65
CA LEU A 248 -24.96 15.66 -6.43
C LEU A 248 -25.27 16.65 -5.30
N ALA A 249 -26.07 17.70 -5.57
CA ALA A 249 -26.43 18.69 -4.57
C ALA A 249 -27.24 18.05 -3.42
N GLY A 250 -26.87 18.38 -2.18
CA GLY A 250 -27.49 17.82 -0.97
C GLY A 250 -26.94 16.45 -0.54
N HIS A 251 -26.10 15.80 -1.34
CA HIS A 251 -25.36 14.61 -0.90
C HIS A 251 -24.11 15.04 -0.10
N GLY A 252 -24.03 14.67 1.17
CA GLY A 252 -22.96 15.10 2.05
C GLY A 252 -22.68 14.12 3.19
N VAL A 253 -22.12 14.65 4.27
CA VAL A 253 -21.79 13.90 5.48
C VAL A 253 -22.44 14.55 6.68
N ASN A 254 -22.90 13.76 7.63
CA ASN A 254 -23.41 14.26 8.90
C ASN A 254 -22.25 14.33 9.91
N PRO A 255 -21.80 15.54 10.27
CA PRO A 255 -20.71 15.67 11.21
C PRO A 255 -21.04 15.24 12.64
N THR A 256 -22.31 15.31 13.02
CA THR A 256 -22.79 14.94 14.36
C THR A 256 -23.08 13.45 14.49
N GLN A 257 -23.21 12.74 13.37
CA GLN A 257 -23.45 11.29 13.31
C GLN A 257 -22.24 10.57 12.75
N GLN A 258 -21.09 10.74 13.39
CA GLN A 258 -19.87 10.00 13.06
C GLN A 258 -19.50 10.14 11.57
N TRP A 259 -19.56 11.34 11.02
CA TRP A 259 -19.14 11.62 9.63
C TRP A 259 -19.71 10.65 8.57
N ARG A 260 -20.89 10.08 8.83
CA ARG A 260 -21.56 9.15 7.92
C ARG A 260 -22.23 9.92 6.79
N TYR A 261 -22.41 9.26 5.65
CA TYR A 261 -23.19 9.81 4.55
C TYR A 261 -24.57 10.28 5.01
N GLN A 262 -24.99 11.43 4.48
CA GLN A 262 -26.33 11.98 4.67
C GLN A 262 -26.81 12.66 3.39
N PHE A 263 -28.11 12.57 3.13
CA PHE A 263 -28.79 13.38 2.12
C PHE A 263 -29.61 14.48 2.79
N ASP A 264 -29.36 15.74 2.41
CA ASP A 264 -30.12 16.91 2.83
C ASP A 264 -31.06 17.37 1.70
N ALA A 265 -32.35 17.03 1.85
CA ALA A 265 -33.38 17.40 0.88
C ALA A 265 -33.60 18.93 0.74
N SER A 266 -33.26 19.71 1.77
CA SER A 266 -33.37 21.18 1.71
C SER A 266 -32.29 21.79 0.83
N ALA A 267 -31.11 21.18 0.81
CA ALA A 267 -29.97 21.54 -0.03
C ALA A 267 -30.01 20.93 -1.44
N ALA A 268 -30.75 19.84 -1.67
CA ALA A 268 -30.79 19.15 -2.96
C ALA A 268 -31.47 19.97 -4.07
N VAL A 269 -31.20 19.70 -5.34
CA VAL A 269 -31.91 20.34 -6.48
C VAL A 269 -33.03 19.42 -6.97
N SER A 270 -34.26 19.93 -6.97
CA SER A 270 -35.45 19.21 -7.46
C SER A 270 -35.70 19.44 -8.95
N GLY A 271 -36.46 18.52 -9.56
CA GLY A 271 -36.88 18.60 -10.97
C GLY A 271 -35.98 17.82 -11.92
N GLU A 272 -36.45 17.69 -13.16
CA GLU A 272 -35.76 17.00 -14.25
C GLU A 272 -34.40 17.64 -14.53
N LYS A 273 -33.39 16.79 -14.71
CA LYS A 273 -32.02 17.15 -15.10
C LYS A 273 -31.71 16.48 -16.43
N THR A 274 -30.77 17.02 -17.20
CA THR A 274 -30.38 16.43 -18.48
C THR A 274 -28.88 16.24 -18.52
N LEU A 275 -28.42 15.01 -18.70
CA LEU A 275 -27.01 14.65 -18.76
C LEU A 275 -26.72 13.92 -20.05
N LEU A 276 -25.79 14.43 -20.87
CA LEU A 276 -25.40 13.80 -22.15
C LEU A 276 -26.61 13.43 -23.03
N GLY A 277 -27.63 14.30 -23.04
CA GLY A 277 -28.87 14.12 -23.79
C GLY A 277 -29.90 13.17 -23.16
N GLN A 278 -29.61 12.55 -22.01
CA GLN A 278 -30.55 11.71 -21.27
C GLN A 278 -31.21 12.47 -20.12
N LYS A 279 -32.50 12.21 -19.90
CA LYS A 279 -33.27 12.79 -18.80
C LYS A 279 -33.01 12.00 -17.51
N ILE A 280 -32.73 12.71 -16.43
CA ILE A 280 -32.54 12.16 -15.09
C ILE A 280 -33.60 12.74 -14.18
N GLN A 281 -34.35 11.86 -13.50
CA GLN A 281 -35.42 12.23 -12.58
C GLN A 281 -35.69 11.08 -11.60
N GLY A 282 -36.20 11.40 -10.42
CA GLY A 282 -36.67 10.40 -9.46
C GLY A 282 -36.33 10.81 -8.04
N THR A 283 -36.23 9.80 -7.18
CA THR A 283 -35.64 9.95 -5.85
C THR A 283 -34.12 10.19 -5.95
N PRO A 284 -33.48 10.74 -4.90
CA PRO A 284 -32.04 10.99 -4.91
C PRO A 284 -31.20 9.76 -5.23
N ASP A 285 -31.59 8.58 -4.71
CA ASP A 285 -30.86 7.35 -5.00
C ASP A 285 -31.04 6.88 -6.45
N GLU A 286 -32.24 7.02 -7.03
CA GLU A 286 -32.50 6.73 -8.44
C GLU A 286 -31.77 7.69 -9.39
N GLU A 287 -31.61 8.97 -9.00
CA GLU A 287 -30.84 9.94 -9.78
C GLU A 287 -29.34 9.61 -9.78
N LEU A 288 -28.79 9.13 -8.65
CA LEU A 288 -27.41 8.64 -8.60
C LEU A 288 -27.20 7.37 -9.44
N ASP A 289 -28.16 6.44 -9.44
CA ASP A 289 -28.10 5.24 -10.28
C ASP A 289 -28.12 5.62 -11.77
N GLN A 290 -29.05 6.49 -12.18
CA GLN A 290 -29.13 7.00 -13.55
C GLN A 290 -27.88 7.78 -13.97
N LEU A 291 -27.30 8.59 -13.09
CA LEU A 291 -26.02 9.27 -13.34
C LEU A 291 -24.94 8.26 -13.72
N VAL A 292 -24.78 7.21 -12.90
CA VAL A 292 -23.79 6.16 -13.14
C VAL A 292 -24.08 5.40 -14.44
N ASP A 293 -25.35 5.07 -14.71
CA ASP A 293 -25.78 4.44 -15.95
C ASP A 293 -25.41 5.26 -17.20
N VAL A 294 -25.70 6.56 -17.18
CA VAL A 294 -25.41 7.47 -18.29
C VAL A 294 -23.91 7.55 -18.56
N LEU A 295 -23.08 7.71 -17.52
CA LEU A 295 -21.62 7.77 -17.66
C LEU A 295 -21.04 6.45 -18.20
N LEU A 296 -21.50 5.31 -17.68
CA LEU A 296 -21.02 3.98 -18.09
C LEU A 296 -21.54 3.55 -19.46
N SER A 297 -22.64 4.14 -19.93
CA SER A 297 -23.16 3.90 -21.29
C SER A 297 -22.25 4.46 -22.37
N GLN A 298 -21.38 5.43 -22.05
CA GLN A 298 -20.44 6.02 -23.01
C GLN A 298 -19.25 5.08 -23.28
N PRO A 299 -18.87 4.84 -24.55
CA PRO A 299 -17.78 3.91 -24.89
C PRO A 299 -16.41 4.35 -24.36
N GLN A 300 -16.20 5.64 -24.16
CA GLN A 300 -14.96 6.22 -23.64
C GLN A 300 -14.66 5.75 -22.21
N THR A 301 -15.69 5.60 -21.37
CA THR A 301 -15.54 5.11 -19.99
C THR A 301 -14.91 3.72 -19.95
N ALA A 302 -15.46 2.78 -20.72
CA ALA A 302 -14.92 1.43 -20.81
C ALA A 302 -13.50 1.40 -21.40
N THR A 303 -13.25 2.20 -22.44
CA THR A 303 -11.95 2.29 -23.11
C THR A 303 -10.87 2.84 -22.16
N ARG A 304 -11.18 3.91 -21.44
CA ARG A 304 -10.27 4.53 -20.46
C ARG A 304 -9.97 3.59 -19.29
N LEU A 305 -11.01 2.93 -18.76
CA LEU A 305 -10.83 1.98 -17.65
C LEU A 305 -9.99 0.77 -18.10
N ALA A 306 -10.32 0.16 -19.24
CA ALA A 306 -9.54 -0.94 -19.82
C ALA A 306 -8.08 -0.54 -20.07
N GLY A 307 -7.84 0.67 -20.60
CA GLY A 307 -6.49 1.20 -20.80
C GLY A 307 -5.71 1.41 -19.50
N LYS A 308 -6.35 1.88 -18.42
CA LYS A 308 -5.72 1.96 -17.09
C LYS A 308 -5.32 0.58 -16.58
N PHE A 309 -6.20 -0.41 -16.67
CA PHE A 309 -5.89 -1.79 -16.27
C PHE A 309 -4.81 -2.43 -17.14
N TYR A 310 -4.82 -2.19 -18.46
CA TYR A 310 -3.76 -2.66 -19.35
C TYR A 310 -2.39 -2.11 -18.92
N ARG A 311 -2.30 -0.82 -18.62
CA ARG A 311 -1.06 -0.19 -18.14
C ARG A 311 -0.61 -0.69 -16.78
N ALA A 312 -1.54 -0.95 -15.87
CA ALA A 312 -1.23 -1.43 -14.52
C ALA A 312 -0.83 -2.92 -14.48
N PHE A 313 -1.34 -3.76 -15.39
CA PHE A 313 -1.17 -5.22 -15.32
C PHE A 313 -0.38 -5.85 -16.47
N ILE A 314 -0.25 -5.18 -17.62
CA ILE A 314 0.38 -5.76 -18.82
C ILE A 314 1.61 -4.93 -19.24
N SER A 315 1.41 -3.70 -19.73
CA SER A 315 2.47 -2.94 -20.42
C SER A 315 2.19 -1.44 -20.45
N LEU A 316 3.27 -0.64 -20.43
CA LEU A 316 3.20 0.81 -20.69
C LEU A 316 3.11 1.14 -22.19
N GLU A 317 3.41 0.18 -23.07
CA GLU A 317 3.28 0.34 -24.53
C GLU A 317 1.81 0.35 -24.93
N ASP A 318 1.41 1.26 -25.82
CA ASP A 318 0.03 1.31 -26.30
C ASP A 318 -0.35 0.08 -27.14
N ASP A 319 -1.51 -0.49 -26.85
CA ASP A 319 -2.11 -1.59 -27.60
C ASP A 319 -3.64 -1.35 -27.73
N PRO A 320 -4.05 -0.51 -28.71
CA PRO A 320 -5.46 -0.14 -28.87
C PRO A 320 -6.37 -1.33 -29.16
N GLU A 321 -5.86 -2.38 -29.81
CA GLU A 321 -6.64 -3.58 -30.15
C GLU A 321 -6.99 -4.37 -28.88
N THR A 322 -6.00 -4.66 -28.04
CA THR A 322 -6.24 -5.34 -26.75
C THR A 322 -7.11 -4.49 -25.84
N VAL A 323 -6.85 -3.17 -25.74
CA VAL A 323 -7.65 -2.26 -24.92
C VAL A 323 -9.11 -2.21 -25.39
N SER A 324 -9.35 -2.14 -26.71
CA SER A 324 -10.71 -2.13 -27.27
C SER A 324 -11.45 -3.44 -26.97
N ALA A 325 -10.77 -4.59 -27.12
CA ALA A 325 -11.34 -5.89 -26.79
C ALA A 325 -11.71 -5.98 -25.30
N LEU A 326 -10.83 -5.54 -24.41
CA LEU A 326 -11.08 -5.51 -22.96
C LEU A 326 -12.21 -4.53 -22.58
N ALA A 327 -12.30 -3.38 -23.25
CA ALA A 327 -13.40 -2.43 -23.06
C ALA A 327 -14.75 -3.03 -23.45
N GLN A 328 -14.81 -3.83 -24.51
CA GLN A 328 -16.03 -4.53 -24.90
C GLN A 328 -16.44 -5.57 -23.84
N ILE A 329 -15.49 -6.26 -23.20
CA ILE A 329 -15.78 -7.18 -22.08
C ILE A 329 -16.41 -6.42 -20.91
N LEU A 330 -15.88 -5.26 -20.52
CA LEU A 330 -16.50 -4.44 -19.47
C LEU A 330 -17.96 -4.14 -19.80
N ARG A 331 -18.26 -3.65 -21.01
CA ARG A 331 -19.62 -3.28 -21.40
C ARG A 331 -20.56 -4.49 -21.47
N ASN A 332 -20.10 -5.61 -22.01
CA ASN A 332 -20.91 -6.83 -22.17
C ASN A 332 -21.25 -7.49 -20.82
N HIS A 333 -20.43 -7.27 -19.81
CA HIS A 333 -20.59 -7.87 -18.48
C HIS A 333 -21.00 -6.85 -17.41
N ASP A 334 -21.63 -5.75 -17.81
CA ASP A 334 -22.12 -4.70 -16.90
C ASP A 334 -21.04 -4.22 -15.90
N TYR A 335 -19.82 -4.07 -16.41
CA TYR A 335 -18.63 -3.65 -15.67
C TYR A 335 -18.26 -4.57 -14.49
N ALA A 336 -18.68 -5.84 -14.52
CA ALA A 336 -18.27 -6.84 -13.53
C ALA A 336 -16.76 -7.11 -13.61
N MET A 337 -16.09 -7.06 -12.46
CA MET A 337 -14.63 -7.11 -12.38
C MET A 337 -14.04 -8.51 -12.58
N LYS A 338 -14.72 -9.56 -12.09
CA LYS A 338 -14.24 -10.94 -12.27
C LYS A 338 -14.11 -11.37 -13.74
N PRO A 339 -15.14 -11.27 -14.61
CA PRO A 339 -15.00 -11.64 -16.01
C PRO A 339 -13.98 -10.75 -16.74
N PHE A 340 -13.92 -9.46 -16.41
CA PHE A 340 -12.93 -8.55 -16.97
C PHE A 340 -11.48 -8.94 -16.60
N MET A 341 -11.18 -9.12 -15.31
CA MET A 341 -9.84 -9.53 -14.87
C MET A 341 -9.47 -10.90 -15.41
N ARG A 342 -10.43 -11.83 -15.54
CA ARG A 342 -10.21 -13.12 -16.20
C ARG A 342 -9.77 -12.95 -17.65
N ALA A 343 -10.47 -12.12 -18.42
CA ALA A 343 -10.13 -11.84 -19.82
C ALA A 343 -8.76 -11.16 -19.95
N LEU A 344 -8.45 -10.22 -19.06
CA LEU A 344 -7.15 -9.54 -19.02
C LEU A 344 -6.01 -10.53 -18.74
N LEU A 345 -6.11 -11.32 -17.66
CA LEU A 345 -5.05 -12.20 -17.21
C LEU A 345 -4.86 -13.45 -18.10
N LEU A 346 -5.82 -13.77 -18.96
CA LEU A 346 -5.70 -14.83 -19.96
C LEU A 346 -5.49 -14.31 -21.38
N SER A 347 -5.37 -12.99 -21.55
CA SER A 347 -5.09 -12.41 -22.87
C SER A 347 -3.72 -12.86 -23.39
N PRO A 348 -3.57 -13.03 -24.72
CA PRO A 348 -2.26 -13.29 -25.31
C PRO A 348 -1.23 -12.22 -24.96
N ALA A 349 -1.66 -10.95 -24.87
CA ALA A 349 -0.82 -9.84 -24.44
C ALA A 349 -0.26 -10.05 -23.03
N PHE A 350 -1.06 -10.48 -22.05
CA PHE A 350 -0.56 -10.71 -20.69
C PHE A 350 0.59 -11.72 -20.63
N TRP A 351 0.55 -12.79 -21.45
CA TRP A 351 1.54 -13.88 -21.40
C TRP A 351 2.73 -13.72 -22.36
N HIS A 352 2.72 -12.70 -23.21
CA HIS A 352 3.78 -12.47 -24.19
C HIS A 352 5.11 -12.13 -23.49
N GLU A 353 6.22 -12.72 -23.93
CA GLU A 353 7.52 -12.62 -23.25
C GLU A 353 8.01 -11.18 -23.08
N ARG A 354 7.78 -10.32 -24.10
CA ARG A 354 8.12 -8.89 -24.08
C ARG A 354 7.51 -8.10 -22.90
N HIS A 355 6.41 -8.58 -22.31
CA HIS A 355 5.71 -7.91 -21.22
C HIS A 355 6.12 -8.42 -19.82
N ARG A 356 6.97 -9.45 -19.75
CA ARG A 356 7.52 -9.94 -18.49
C ARG A 356 8.58 -8.94 -17.98
N GLY A 357 8.38 -8.42 -16.77
CA GLY A 357 9.29 -7.42 -16.19
C GLY A 357 9.28 -6.04 -16.88
N ALA A 358 8.25 -5.75 -17.67
CA ALA A 358 8.18 -4.53 -18.49
C ALA A 358 7.60 -3.30 -17.76
N LEU A 359 6.98 -3.47 -16.58
CA LEU A 359 6.44 -2.33 -15.83
C LEU A 359 7.42 -1.95 -14.72
N VAL A 360 7.54 -0.65 -14.50
CA VAL A 360 8.30 -0.10 -13.38
C VAL A 360 7.53 -0.31 -12.09
N LYS A 361 8.14 -0.95 -11.09
CA LYS A 361 7.56 -1.09 -9.74
C LYS A 361 7.41 0.28 -9.09
N SER A 362 6.18 0.61 -8.70
CA SER A 362 5.92 1.74 -7.81
C SER A 362 6.70 1.59 -6.49
N PRO A 363 7.02 2.67 -5.75
CA PRO A 363 7.72 2.54 -4.47
C PRO A 363 7.08 1.56 -3.48
N LEU A 364 5.75 1.52 -3.44
CA LEU A 364 4.98 0.56 -2.63
C LEU A 364 5.18 -0.86 -3.11
N ASP A 365 5.09 -1.11 -4.43
CA ASP A 365 5.37 -2.42 -5.00
C ASP A 365 6.79 -2.88 -4.75
N LEU A 366 7.75 -1.97 -4.81
CA LEU A 366 9.15 -2.25 -4.57
C LEU A 366 9.37 -2.68 -3.11
N ILE A 367 8.91 -1.89 -2.15
CA ILE A 367 9.15 -2.11 -0.71
C ILE A 367 8.35 -3.30 -0.19
N VAL A 368 7.04 -3.35 -0.48
CA VAL A 368 6.17 -4.47 -0.08
C VAL A 368 6.63 -5.74 -0.78
N GLY A 369 6.94 -5.68 -2.07
CA GLY A 369 7.37 -6.82 -2.85
C GLY A 369 8.70 -7.41 -2.40
N PHE A 370 9.68 -6.57 -2.12
CA PHE A 370 10.94 -6.98 -1.52
C PHE A 370 10.67 -7.69 -0.18
N SER A 371 9.84 -7.07 0.67
CA SER A 371 9.54 -7.61 2.00
C SER A 371 8.84 -8.96 1.93
N ARG A 372 7.87 -9.12 1.02
CA ARG A 372 7.18 -10.40 0.80
C ARG A 372 8.11 -11.48 0.26
N THR A 373 8.81 -11.18 -0.83
CA THR A 373 9.66 -12.13 -1.55
C THR A 373 10.72 -12.74 -0.63
N LEU A 374 11.28 -11.92 0.26
CA LEU A 374 12.31 -12.33 1.22
C LEU A 374 11.76 -12.65 2.61
N SER A 375 10.44 -12.64 2.79
CA SER A 375 9.78 -12.82 4.10
C SER A 375 10.33 -11.90 5.19
N LEU A 376 10.74 -10.68 4.81
CA LEU A 376 11.27 -9.67 5.71
C LEU A 376 10.14 -9.04 6.51
N MET A 377 10.23 -9.17 7.83
CA MET A 377 9.35 -8.50 8.78
C MET A 377 10.18 -7.60 9.68
N LEU A 378 10.01 -6.28 9.51
CA LEU A 378 10.68 -5.32 10.38
C LEU A 378 9.93 -5.22 11.72
N PRO A 379 10.66 -5.16 12.86
CA PRO A 379 10.05 -4.90 14.16
C PRO A 379 9.31 -3.57 14.25
N ASP A 380 9.72 -2.60 13.43
CA ASP A 380 9.11 -1.29 13.29
C ASP A 380 8.80 -1.02 11.81
N GLN A 381 7.52 -0.98 11.47
CA GLN A 381 7.04 -0.78 10.11
C GLN A 381 7.03 0.68 9.69
N HIS A 382 7.17 1.62 10.62
CA HIS A 382 7.23 3.05 10.28
C HIS A 382 8.46 3.38 9.42
N ILE A 383 9.54 2.61 9.55
CA ILE A 383 10.70 2.71 8.63
C ILE A 383 10.27 2.54 7.17
N LEU A 384 9.36 1.60 6.89
CA LEU A 384 8.87 1.39 5.53
C LEU A 384 8.06 2.61 5.06
N LEU A 385 7.35 3.29 5.95
CA LEU A 385 6.63 4.52 5.62
C LEU A 385 7.57 5.68 5.28
N ASP A 386 8.68 5.83 6.03
CA ASP A 386 9.70 6.83 5.74
C ASP A 386 10.32 6.60 4.36
N TYR A 387 10.58 5.32 4.01
CA TYR A 387 11.11 4.95 2.70
C TYR A 387 10.08 5.20 1.59
N LEU A 388 8.81 4.86 1.82
CA LEU A 388 7.73 5.19 0.89
C LEU A 388 7.60 6.69 0.67
N GLN A 389 7.73 7.49 1.73
CA GLN A 389 7.72 8.94 1.65
C GLN A 389 8.90 9.48 0.85
N ALA A 390 10.12 9.00 1.14
CA ALA A 390 11.33 9.41 0.42
C ALA A 390 11.27 9.09 -1.08
N LEU A 391 10.60 7.99 -1.44
CA LEU A 391 10.37 7.55 -2.82
C LEU A 391 9.11 8.15 -3.46
N GLY A 392 8.29 8.90 -2.72
CA GLY A 392 7.16 9.66 -3.25
C GLY A 392 5.80 8.96 -3.27
N GLN A 393 5.62 7.83 -2.57
CA GLN A 393 4.35 7.08 -2.56
C GLN A 393 3.93 6.62 -1.15
N SER A 394 3.62 7.57 -0.27
CA SER A 394 2.97 7.26 1.01
C SER A 394 1.47 7.01 0.82
N PRO A 395 0.89 5.91 1.34
CA PRO A 395 -0.55 5.66 1.20
C PRO A 395 -1.41 6.83 1.70
N PHE A 396 -2.55 7.10 1.06
CA PHE A 396 -3.43 8.26 1.33
C PHE A 396 -2.85 9.66 1.07
N MET A 397 -1.60 9.77 0.61
CA MET A 397 -0.92 11.06 0.39
C MET A 397 -0.67 11.34 -1.11
N ALA A 398 -1.65 11.02 -1.96
CA ALA A 398 -1.53 11.22 -3.41
C ALA A 398 -1.22 12.69 -3.76
N PRO A 399 -0.34 12.97 -4.74
CA PRO A 399 0.15 14.32 -5.03
C PRO A 399 -0.92 15.22 -5.68
N SER A 400 -2.00 14.65 -6.21
CA SER A 400 -3.21 15.34 -6.67
C SER A 400 -4.41 14.40 -6.66
N VAL A 401 -5.60 14.90 -7.04
CA VAL A 401 -6.81 14.10 -7.25
C VAL A 401 -6.70 13.15 -8.46
N ALA A 402 -5.74 13.39 -9.35
CA ALA A 402 -5.41 12.46 -10.45
C ALA A 402 -4.62 11.23 -9.99
N GLY A 403 -4.17 11.20 -8.74
CA GLY A 403 -3.41 10.09 -8.16
C GLY A 403 -1.91 10.23 -8.36
N TRP A 404 -1.22 9.10 -8.24
CA TRP A 404 0.18 8.96 -8.62
C TRP A 404 0.29 8.60 -10.10
N GLU A 405 1.23 9.25 -10.77
CA GLU A 405 1.67 8.81 -12.09
C GLU A 405 2.36 7.45 -12.00
N GLU A 406 2.13 6.58 -12.99
CA GLU A 406 2.68 5.23 -13.02
C GLU A 406 3.85 5.11 -14.00
N GLY A 407 4.54 3.97 -13.97
CA GLY A 407 5.60 3.67 -14.94
C GLY A 407 6.86 4.51 -14.74
N THR A 408 7.34 5.15 -15.80
CA THR A 408 8.63 5.87 -15.79
C THR A 408 8.63 7.12 -14.91
N ALA A 409 7.46 7.62 -14.49
CA ALA A 409 7.37 8.73 -13.53
C ALA A 409 8.03 8.40 -12.18
N TRP A 410 8.18 7.11 -11.85
CA TRP A 410 8.93 6.66 -10.66
C TRP A 410 10.45 6.72 -10.81
N LEU A 411 10.96 7.08 -11.99
CA LEU A 411 12.37 7.04 -12.34
C LEU A 411 12.85 8.45 -12.74
N ASP A 412 13.50 9.12 -11.78
CA ASP A 412 14.29 10.32 -12.00
C ASP A 412 15.67 10.18 -11.35
N GLY A 413 16.56 11.15 -11.57
CA GLY A 413 17.94 11.08 -11.06
C GLY A 413 18.03 10.95 -9.53
N LYS A 414 17.11 11.54 -8.78
CA LYS A 414 17.06 11.44 -7.31
C LYS A 414 16.44 10.12 -6.87
N THR A 415 15.27 9.76 -7.42
CA THR A 415 14.54 8.55 -7.01
C THR A 415 15.31 7.27 -7.35
N LEU A 416 16.10 7.22 -8.42
CA LEU A 416 16.97 6.07 -8.70
C LEU A 416 18.04 5.83 -7.61
N VAL A 417 18.66 6.90 -7.12
CA VAL A 417 19.64 6.82 -6.04
C VAL A 417 18.96 6.38 -4.74
N ASP A 418 17.82 6.99 -4.41
CA ASP A 418 17.09 6.66 -3.19
C ASP A 418 16.52 5.23 -3.21
N ARG A 419 16.06 4.73 -4.37
CA ARG A 419 15.64 3.32 -4.52
C ARG A 419 16.81 2.38 -4.24
N THR A 420 17.99 2.67 -4.77
CA THR A 420 19.19 1.87 -4.52
C THR A 420 19.55 1.86 -3.04
N ARG A 421 19.50 3.02 -2.36
CA ARG A 421 19.74 3.15 -0.92
C ARG A 421 18.73 2.36 -0.10
N VAL A 422 17.44 2.55 -0.36
CA VAL A 422 16.35 1.84 0.33
C VAL A 422 16.52 0.32 0.18
N LEU A 423 16.75 -0.17 -1.04
CA LEU A 423 16.98 -1.60 -1.28
C LEU A 423 18.22 -2.12 -0.55
N THR A 424 19.30 -1.34 -0.50
CA THR A 424 20.52 -1.71 0.24
C THR A 424 20.22 -1.83 1.74
N ARG A 425 19.48 -0.87 2.32
CA ARG A 425 19.08 -0.90 3.73
C ARG A 425 18.16 -2.08 4.06
N LEU A 426 17.21 -2.37 3.18
CA LEU A 426 16.35 -3.55 3.32
C LEU A 426 17.15 -4.86 3.21
N TRP A 427 18.15 -4.91 2.33
CA TRP A 427 19.04 -6.06 2.20
C TRP A 427 19.87 -6.29 3.47
N THR A 428 20.42 -5.23 4.06
CA THR A 428 21.10 -5.30 5.37
C THR A 428 20.21 -5.92 6.44
N ALA A 429 18.89 -5.61 6.43
CA ALA A 429 17.92 -6.19 7.35
C ALA A 429 17.73 -7.70 7.15
N VAL A 430 17.79 -8.16 5.90
CA VAL A 430 17.72 -9.59 5.54
C VAL A 430 18.99 -10.33 5.97
N GLU A 431 20.16 -9.71 5.83
CA GLU A 431 21.44 -10.30 6.24
C GLU A 431 21.64 -10.33 7.76
N ASN A 432 21.00 -9.40 8.48
CA ASN A 432 21.10 -9.25 9.92
C ASN A 432 19.71 -9.36 10.59
N PRO A 433 19.03 -10.52 10.47
CA PRO A 433 17.72 -10.69 11.07
C PRO A 433 17.82 -10.59 12.60
N PRO A 434 16.77 -10.11 13.28
CA PRO A 434 16.75 -10.14 14.74
C PRO A 434 16.93 -11.58 15.24
N PRO A 435 17.80 -11.81 16.24
CA PRO A 435 17.99 -13.13 16.82
C PRO A 435 16.66 -13.66 17.37
N PRO A 436 16.40 -14.98 17.27
CA PRO A 436 15.20 -15.58 17.86
C PRO A 436 15.19 -15.34 19.37
N ASP A 437 14.01 -15.09 19.94
CA ASP A 437 13.84 -14.98 21.39
C ASP A 437 14.27 -16.30 22.06
N ASN A 438 15.43 -16.27 22.70
CA ASN A 438 16.16 -17.44 23.19
C ASN A 438 16.37 -17.41 24.72
N ASN A 439 15.48 -16.71 25.44
CA ASN A 439 15.61 -16.39 26.87
C ASN A 439 16.82 -15.49 27.23
N GLY A 440 17.64 -15.09 26.26
CA GLY A 440 18.73 -14.13 26.41
C GLY A 440 18.24 -12.69 26.61
N LEU A 441 19.19 -11.80 26.90
CA LEU A 441 18.91 -10.37 26.95
C LEU A 441 19.12 -9.78 25.55
N ILE A 442 18.08 -9.21 24.98
CA ILE A 442 18.11 -8.60 23.66
C ILE A 442 18.02 -7.07 23.80
N VAL A 443 18.90 -6.34 23.11
CA VAL A 443 18.82 -4.88 23.02
C VAL A 443 18.61 -4.48 21.56
N ARG A 444 17.55 -3.70 21.31
CA ARG A 444 17.26 -3.10 20.00
C ARG A 444 17.65 -1.63 20.02
N PHE A 445 18.55 -1.23 19.13
CA PHE A 445 19.10 0.13 19.11
C PHE A 445 19.40 0.61 17.69
N SER A 446 19.60 1.90 17.52
CA SER A 446 20.09 2.55 16.31
C SER A 446 21.05 3.65 16.73
N SER A 447 21.84 4.19 15.81
CA SER A 447 22.75 5.27 16.13
C SER A 447 23.03 6.15 14.93
N GLU A 448 23.46 7.37 15.22
CA GLU A 448 24.08 8.30 14.29
C GLU A 448 25.46 8.67 14.82
N SER A 449 26.41 8.87 13.92
CA SER A 449 27.76 9.27 14.30
C SER A 449 28.41 10.15 13.24
N ARG A 450 29.50 10.81 13.60
CA ARG A 450 30.39 11.53 12.67
C ARG A 450 31.74 10.85 12.52
N GLY A 451 31.71 9.54 12.24
CA GLY A 451 32.87 8.71 11.90
C GLY A 451 33.28 7.70 12.97
N ILE A 452 32.93 7.92 14.26
CA ILE A 452 33.15 6.93 15.32
C ILE A 452 31.79 6.30 15.68
N PRO A 453 31.57 5.01 15.37
CA PRO A 453 30.31 4.36 15.67
C PRO A 453 29.94 4.44 17.16
N ALA A 454 28.64 4.54 17.45
CA ALA A 454 28.17 4.57 18.82
C ALA A 454 28.58 3.30 19.58
N ARG A 455 29.08 3.51 20.80
CA ARG A 455 29.41 2.44 21.74
C ARG A 455 28.56 2.55 22.97
N PHE A 456 28.17 1.40 23.53
CA PHE A 456 27.49 1.37 24.81
C PHE A 456 27.80 0.10 25.59
N ILE A 457 27.69 0.21 26.89
CA ILE A 457 27.94 -0.85 27.86
C ILE A 457 26.60 -1.27 28.44
N VAL A 458 26.37 -2.57 28.50
CA VAL A 458 25.19 -3.16 29.12
C VAL A 458 25.60 -3.81 30.43
N THR A 459 24.94 -3.41 31.51
CA THR A 459 25.14 -3.96 32.85
C THR A 459 23.81 -4.42 33.44
N ALA A 460 23.82 -5.48 34.25
CA ALA A 460 22.64 -5.93 34.98
C ALA A 460 23.01 -6.22 36.44
N ASN A 461 22.18 -5.77 37.38
CA ASN A 461 22.45 -5.87 38.82
C ASN A 461 23.87 -5.38 39.20
N GLY A 462 24.37 -4.35 38.50
CA GLY A 462 25.72 -3.79 38.69
C GLY A 462 26.88 -4.60 38.09
N GLN A 463 26.62 -5.74 37.44
CA GLN A 463 27.64 -6.54 36.75
C GLN A 463 27.70 -6.20 35.25
N HIS A 464 28.91 -6.13 34.70
CA HIS A 464 29.13 -5.97 33.26
C HIS A 464 28.66 -7.22 32.52
N LEU A 465 27.84 -7.02 31.49
CA LEU A 465 27.37 -8.10 30.60
C LEU A 465 28.03 -8.04 29.23
N ALA A 466 28.05 -6.85 28.61
CA ALA A 466 28.60 -6.67 27.27
C ALA A 466 29.00 -5.23 26.99
N SER A 467 29.95 -5.07 26.06
CA SER A 467 30.27 -3.80 25.41
C SER A 467 29.94 -3.93 23.93
N ILE A 468 29.10 -3.03 23.42
CA ILE A 468 28.54 -3.08 22.08
C ILE A 468 29.05 -1.91 21.26
N THR A 469 29.36 -2.16 19.99
CA THR A 469 29.67 -1.13 18.99
C THR A 469 28.64 -1.26 17.86
N ALA A 470 27.97 -0.15 17.54
CA ALA A 470 27.01 -0.08 16.44
C ALA A 470 27.70 -0.37 15.09
N LYS A 471 27.00 -1.09 14.21
CA LYS A 471 27.48 -1.53 12.89
C LYS A 471 26.70 -0.94 11.72
N LEU A 472 25.42 -0.65 11.91
CA LEU A 472 24.46 -0.23 10.87
C LEU A 472 23.98 1.22 11.06
N GLY A 473 24.42 1.88 12.12
CA GLY A 473 24.12 3.30 12.35
C GLY A 473 24.54 4.21 11.19
N ALA A 474 23.88 5.35 11.08
CA ALA A 474 24.19 6.36 10.07
C ALA A 474 25.51 7.08 10.39
N ASP A 475 26.44 7.11 9.45
CA ASP A 475 27.58 8.03 9.49
C ASP A 475 27.20 9.31 8.75
N THR A 476 26.78 10.32 9.50
CA THR A 476 26.28 11.58 8.96
C THR A 476 27.34 12.35 8.15
N ARG A 477 28.63 12.09 8.38
CA ARG A 477 29.71 12.67 7.55
C ARG A 477 29.73 12.01 6.17
N GLN A 478 29.55 10.70 6.12
CA GLN A 478 29.47 9.94 4.88
C GLN A 478 28.15 10.23 4.13
N GLU A 479 27.04 10.40 4.85
CA GLU A 479 25.74 10.80 4.28
C GLU A 479 25.83 12.20 3.64
N GLN A 480 26.43 13.18 4.33
CA GLN A 480 26.70 14.51 3.77
C GLN A 480 27.59 14.42 2.53
N ALA A 481 28.66 13.64 2.58
CA ALA A 481 29.57 13.47 1.44
C ALA A 481 28.89 12.79 0.23
N SER A 482 27.85 11.97 0.48
CA SER A 482 27.11 11.24 -0.57
C SER A 482 25.82 11.93 -0.99
N ASN A 483 25.52 13.15 -0.49
CA ASN A 483 24.23 13.83 -0.71
C ASN A 483 23.03 12.93 -0.37
N GLU A 484 23.12 12.17 0.73
CA GLU A 484 22.00 11.41 1.23
C GLU A 484 21.00 12.35 1.93
N PRO A 485 19.71 12.31 1.57
CA PRO A 485 18.73 13.09 2.30
C PRO A 485 18.59 12.46 3.70
N GLY A 486 18.78 13.26 4.75
CA GLY A 486 18.72 12.81 6.15
C GLY A 486 17.34 12.30 6.61
N ASN A 487 16.40 12.11 5.69
CA ASN A 487 15.09 11.52 5.93
C ASN A 487 15.09 10.00 5.79
N LEU A 488 16.10 9.39 5.16
CA LEU A 488 16.23 7.93 5.15
C LEU A 488 16.76 7.50 6.53
N LYS A 489 15.90 6.88 7.34
CA LYS A 489 16.29 6.46 8.71
C LYS A 489 17.17 5.20 8.69
N PRO A 490 18.25 5.17 9.51
CA PRO A 490 19.13 4.02 9.61
C PRO A 490 18.37 2.77 10.06
N MET A 491 18.87 1.60 9.68
CA MET A 491 18.28 0.34 10.10
C MET A 491 18.57 0.12 11.59
N TRP A 492 17.52 -0.20 12.35
CA TRP A 492 17.70 -0.66 13.72
C TRP A 492 18.59 -1.92 13.74
N GLU A 493 19.46 -2.01 14.75
CA GLU A 493 20.33 -3.13 15.11
C GLU A 493 19.79 -3.88 16.32
N THR A 494 20.02 -5.20 16.35
CA THR A 494 19.68 -6.03 17.51
C THR A 494 20.93 -6.75 17.95
N VAL A 495 21.22 -6.70 19.24
CA VAL A 495 22.24 -7.55 19.84
C VAL A 495 21.60 -8.49 20.85
N ASP A 496 21.95 -9.76 20.75
CA ASP A 496 21.68 -10.78 21.76
C ASP A 496 22.89 -10.89 22.68
N ILE A 497 22.64 -10.69 23.96
CA ILE A 497 23.62 -10.68 25.03
C ILE A 497 23.44 -11.97 25.82
N PRO A 498 24.35 -12.96 25.66
CA PRO A 498 24.26 -14.21 26.38
C PRO A 498 24.41 -13.96 27.87
N LEU A 499 23.49 -14.50 28.66
CA LEU A 499 23.53 -14.36 30.11
C LEU A 499 24.43 -15.45 30.70
N PRO A 500 25.30 -15.12 31.68
CA PRO A 500 26.20 -16.10 32.30
C PRO A 500 25.48 -17.30 32.94
N ASN A 501 24.23 -17.09 33.40
CA ASN A 501 23.36 -18.13 33.97
C ASN A 501 21.93 -17.96 33.46
N ALA A 502 21.36 -19.01 32.83
CA ALA A 502 19.99 -19.01 32.31
C ALA A 502 18.91 -18.78 33.40
N SER A 503 19.25 -19.03 34.67
CA SER A 503 18.39 -18.83 35.85
C SER A 503 18.60 -17.48 36.56
N ALA A 504 19.45 -16.59 36.03
CA ALA A 504 19.69 -15.29 36.68
C ALA A 504 18.38 -14.49 36.82
N VAL A 505 18.15 -13.99 38.03
CA VAL A 505 17.12 -12.98 38.31
C VAL A 505 17.75 -11.64 37.98
N LEU A 506 17.35 -11.03 36.86
CA LEU A 506 17.72 -9.67 36.53
C LEU A 506 16.61 -8.76 37.05
N GLU A 507 16.93 -7.91 38.03
CA GLU A 507 15.99 -6.95 38.60
C GLU A 507 16.12 -5.60 37.90
N ASN A 508 17.35 -5.22 37.54
CA ASN A 508 17.62 -4.02 36.78
C ASN A 508 18.57 -4.28 35.61
N LEU A 509 18.42 -3.46 34.57
CA LEU A 509 19.36 -3.38 33.46
C LEU A 509 19.75 -1.93 33.23
N THR A 510 21.03 -1.62 33.18
CA THR A 510 21.53 -0.29 32.81
C THR A 510 22.28 -0.34 31.49
N ILE A 511 21.89 0.51 30.54
CA ILE A 511 22.61 0.79 29.31
C ILE A 511 23.34 2.12 29.46
N THR A 512 24.66 2.13 29.31
CA THR A 512 25.49 3.33 29.42
C THR A 512 26.14 3.63 28.09
N MET A 513 25.88 4.82 27.53
CA MET A 513 26.56 5.23 26.31
C MET A 513 28.01 5.60 26.61
N ASP A 514 28.90 5.06 25.79
CA ASP A 514 30.32 5.40 25.74
C ASP A 514 30.53 6.42 24.61
N ALA A 515 30.32 7.69 24.94
CA ALA A 515 30.34 8.81 24.00
C ALA A 515 31.73 9.46 23.93
N ASP A 516 32.64 8.83 23.19
CA ASP A 516 33.97 9.37 22.89
C ASP A 516 33.95 10.41 21.75
N GLU A 517 32.80 10.61 21.10
CA GLU A 517 32.58 11.60 20.04
C GLU A 517 31.32 12.44 20.40
N PRO A 518 31.41 13.79 20.46
CA PRO A 518 30.31 14.66 20.92
C PRO A 518 29.05 14.70 20.04
N ASP A 519 29.18 14.43 18.75
CA ASP A 519 28.16 14.37 17.71
C ASP A 519 27.72 12.90 17.40
N THR A 520 28.06 11.94 18.29
CA THR A 520 27.53 10.58 18.20
C THR A 520 26.29 10.44 19.08
N HIS A 521 25.21 9.95 18.48
CA HIS A 521 23.92 9.74 19.13
C HIS A 521 23.57 8.24 19.14
N LEU A 522 23.04 7.76 20.26
CA LEU A 522 22.53 6.39 20.39
C LEU A 522 21.04 6.43 20.72
N PHE A 523 20.27 5.58 20.06
CA PHE A 523 18.84 5.45 20.24
C PHE A 523 18.52 4.02 20.68
N ILE A 524 17.97 3.85 21.88
CA ILE A 524 17.44 2.58 22.35
C ILE A 524 15.95 2.54 22.05
N ASN A 525 15.52 1.51 21.32
CA ASN A 525 14.10 1.30 21.00
C ASN A 525 13.41 0.51 22.11
N TRP A 526 13.95 -0.66 22.44
CA TRP A 526 13.47 -1.52 23.50
C TRP A 526 14.55 -2.52 23.91
N ILE A 527 14.38 -3.10 25.10
CA ILE A 527 15.08 -4.31 25.51
C ILE A 527 14.07 -5.45 25.65
N SER A 528 14.53 -6.69 25.49
CA SER A 528 13.71 -7.87 25.73
C SER A 528 14.46 -8.88 26.58
N PHE A 529 13.75 -9.49 27.53
CA PHE A 529 14.28 -10.50 28.43
C PHE A 529 13.18 -11.49 28.78
N LYS A 530 13.43 -12.80 28.63
CA LYS A 530 12.47 -13.89 28.91
C LYS A 530 11.09 -13.69 28.26
N GLY A 531 11.05 -13.21 27.02
CA GLY A 531 9.80 -12.95 26.29
C GLY A 531 9.05 -11.67 26.68
N TYR A 532 9.55 -10.90 27.64
CA TYR A 532 9.02 -9.59 28.00
C TYR A 532 9.80 -8.49 27.29
N ARG A 533 9.13 -7.38 26.98
CA ARG A 533 9.74 -6.19 26.39
C ARG A 533 9.61 -5.02 27.34
N PHE A 534 10.62 -4.16 27.34
CA PHE A 534 10.66 -2.94 28.12
C PHE A 534 11.02 -1.78 27.19
N SER A 535 10.17 -0.76 27.19
CA SER A 535 10.39 0.46 26.40
C SER A 535 11.13 1.50 27.23
N PRO A 536 11.83 2.46 26.60
CA PRO A 536 12.49 3.56 27.30
C PRO A 536 11.56 4.37 28.20
N HIS A 537 10.25 4.40 27.95
CA HIS A 537 9.28 5.12 28.79
C HIS A 537 9.09 4.50 30.17
N GLN A 538 9.49 3.24 30.32
CA GLN A 538 9.51 2.52 31.57
C GLN A 538 10.88 2.60 32.27
N ALA A 539 11.85 3.29 31.65
CA ALA A 539 13.19 3.44 32.16
C ALA A 539 13.37 4.79 32.86
N SER A 540 14.50 4.97 33.52
CA SER A 540 14.89 6.23 34.16
C SER A 540 16.34 6.57 33.81
N TRP A 541 16.60 7.85 33.55
CA TRP A 541 17.96 8.35 33.36
C TRP A 541 18.75 8.29 34.66
N ILE A 542 20.00 7.84 34.57
CA ILE A 542 21.04 7.94 35.58
C ILE A 542 22.14 8.82 34.99
N ILE A 543 22.48 9.90 35.70
CA ILE A 543 23.58 10.79 35.32
C ILE A 543 24.85 10.30 36.03
N PRO A 544 25.86 9.80 35.30
CA PRO A 544 27.09 9.31 35.93
C PRO A 544 27.82 10.43 36.67
N LYS A 545 28.51 10.08 37.77
CA LYS A 545 29.30 11.05 38.54
C LYS A 545 30.35 11.70 37.64
N GLY A 546 30.35 13.03 37.57
CA GLY A 546 31.26 13.81 36.73
C GLY A 546 30.79 14.02 35.29
N SER A 547 29.60 13.54 34.91
CA SER A 547 29.01 13.87 33.62
C SER A 547 28.57 15.34 33.58
N SER A 548 28.88 16.02 32.48
CA SER A 548 28.39 17.37 32.17
C SER A 548 27.02 17.38 31.47
N CYS A 549 26.42 16.21 31.27
CA CYS A 549 25.19 16.03 30.53
C CYS A 549 23.94 16.40 31.33
N LEU A 550 22.95 16.94 30.62
CA LEU A 550 21.60 17.11 31.13
C LEU A 550 20.74 15.92 30.69
N ALA A 551 19.91 15.38 31.60
CA ALA A 551 18.92 14.35 31.28
C ALA A 551 17.61 14.99 30.76
N ASP A 552 17.74 15.94 29.84
CA ASP A 552 16.62 16.69 29.25
C ASP A 552 16.15 16.12 27.89
N SER A 553 16.86 15.09 27.41
CA SER A 553 16.51 14.35 26.20
C SER A 553 15.42 13.30 26.43
N PRO A 554 14.63 12.97 25.40
CA PRO A 554 13.69 11.86 25.41
C PRO A 554 14.33 10.57 25.95
N LEU A 555 13.63 9.82 26.80
CA LEU A 555 14.13 8.52 27.29
C LEU A 555 14.47 7.60 26.11
N GLY A 556 15.68 7.03 26.15
CA GLY A 556 16.20 6.19 25.05
C GLY A 556 17.04 6.93 24.03
N SER A 557 17.12 8.27 24.08
CA SER A 557 17.92 9.09 23.16
C SER A 557 19.14 9.64 23.89
N PHE A 558 20.33 9.12 23.56
CA PHE A 558 21.59 9.47 24.19
C PHE A 558 22.40 10.37 23.25
N TYR A 559 22.81 11.53 23.76
CA TYR A 559 23.65 12.51 23.06
C TYR A 559 25.03 12.67 23.70
N CYS A 560 25.28 11.90 24.76
CA CYS A 560 26.50 11.94 25.55
C CYS A 560 26.51 10.77 26.55
N ASN A 561 27.44 10.77 27.51
CA ASN A 561 27.68 9.66 28.45
C ASN A 561 26.61 9.50 29.56
N LEU A 562 25.34 9.37 29.18
CA LEU A 562 24.23 9.05 30.07
C LEU A 562 24.04 7.54 30.23
N SER A 563 23.38 7.15 31.32
CA SER A 563 22.96 5.78 31.60
C SER A 563 21.43 5.69 31.65
N LEU A 564 20.84 4.71 31.01
CA LEU A 564 19.40 4.44 31.03
C LEU A 564 19.14 3.14 31.81
N SER A 565 18.39 3.21 32.90
CA SER A 565 18.09 2.07 33.77
C SER A 565 16.65 1.60 33.59
N PHE A 566 16.48 0.32 33.30
CA PHE A 566 15.21 -0.37 33.20
C PHE A 566 14.96 -1.18 34.47
N ASP A 567 13.75 -1.06 35.02
CA ASP A 567 13.23 -1.96 36.05
C ASP A 567 12.58 -3.18 35.38
N LEU A 568 13.14 -4.35 35.61
CA LEU A 568 12.69 -5.60 34.99
C LEU A 568 11.62 -6.33 35.82
N THR A 569 11.21 -5.77 36.96
CA THR A 569 10.26 -6.39 37.89
C THR A 569 8.79 -6.18 37.52
N ALA A 570 8.48 -5.24 36.62
CA ALA A 570 7.12 -4.94 36.14
C ALA A 570 6.97 -5.17 34.62
N PRO A 571 7.06 -6.42 34.14
CA PRO A 571 7.19 -6.68 32.72
C PRO A 571 5.87 -6.54 31.94
N ILE A 572 5.93 -5.96 30.75
CA ILE A 572 4.83 -6.01 29.77
C ILE A 572 5.07 -7.19 28.84
N ARG A 573 4.07 -8.07 28.68
CA ARG A 573 4.17 -9.15 27.69
C ARG A 573 4.27 -8.53 26.29
N SER A 574 5.28 -8.93 25.52
CA SER A 574 5.52 -8.42 24.16
C SER A 574 4.28 -8.52 23.26
N GLU A 575 3.48 -9.56 23.47
CA GLU A 575 2.23 -9.84 22.76
C GLU A 575 1.11 -8.83 23.08
N THR A 576 1.09 -8.27 24.30
CA THR A 576 0.06 -7.34 24.78
C THR A 576 0.53 -5.90 24.91
N ALA A 577 1.81 -5.64 24.61
CA ALA A 577 2.40 -4.30 24.60
C ALA A 577 1.59 -3.37 23.68
N SER A 578 1.17 -2.22 24.22
CA SER A 578 0.48 -1.19 23.44
C SER A 578 1.39 -0.65 22.34
N LEU A 579 0.83 0.11 21.39
CA LEU A 579 1.64 0.80 20.38
C LEU A 579 2.67 1.72 21.07
N ILE A 580 2.29 2.41 22.14
CA ILE A 580 3.20 3.25 22.92
C ILE A 580 4.29 2.42 23.65
N ASP A 581 4.02 1.16 24.00
CA ASP A 581 5.04 0.28 24.60
C ASP A 581 5.98 -0.33 23.56
N ARG A 582 5.56 -0.38 22.29
CA ARG A 582 6.34 -0.90 21.16
C ARG A 582 7.17 0.16 20.46
N HIS A 583 6.87 1.43 20.70
CA HIS A 583 7.49 2.58 20.07
C HIS A 583 7.90 3.57 21.16
N ALA A 584 9.08 4.18 21.09
CA ALA A 584 9.34 5.36 21.92
C ALA A 584 8.56 6.56 21.32
N PRO A 585 7.57 7.18 22.00
CA PRO A 585 6.76 8.32 21.51
C PRO A 585 7.49 9.56 20.98
N LEU A 586 8.82 9.63 21.04
CA LEU A 586 9.61 10.69 20.43
C LEU A 586 10.36 10.25 19.16
N ASN A 587 10.36 8.96 18.83
CA ASN A 587 11.14 8.39 17.71
C ASN A 587 10.35 8.20 16.41
N ALA A 588 9.02 8.38 16.42
CA ALA A 588 8.23 8.34 15.20
C ALA A 588 8.54 9.55 14.29
N ASN A 589 8.85 10.70 14.89
CA ASN A 589 9.08 11.99 14.23
C ASN A 589 10.30 12.71 14.82
N ILE A 590 11.47 12.07 14.93
CA ILE A 590 12.68 12.86 15.28
C ILE A 590 12.90 13.85 14.14
N GLU A 591 12.58 15.11 14.43
CA GLU A 591 12.91 16.30 13.67
C GLU A 591 14.44 16.39 13.55
N TYR A 592 15.01 15.71 12.56
CA TYR A 592 16.40 15.94 12.18
C TYR A 592 16.48 17.23 11.36
N GLY A 593 16.56 18.35 12.07
CA GLY A 593 16.79 19.67 11.47
C GLY A 593 16.74 20.77 12.52
N THR A 594 17.89 21.07 13.12
CA THR A 594 18.24 22.37 13.75
C THR A 594 17.07 23.33 14.01
N GLY A 595 16.35 23.17 15.13
CA GLY A 595 15.24 24.07 15.47
C GLY A 595 14.81 23.93 16.92
N ARG A 596 15.32 24.81 17.79
CA ARG A 596 14.86 24.97 19.17
C ARG A 596 13.34 25.17 19.22
N LEU A 597 12.57 24.26 19.82
CA LEU A 597 11.31 24.60 20.49
C LEU A 597 11.07 23.68 21.70
N ARG A 598 11.26 24.23 22.90
CA ARG A 598 10.79 23.65 24.16
C ARG A 598 9.29 23.91 24.30
N PRO A 599 8.52 22.94 24.81
CA PRO A 599 7.39 23.23 25.68
C PRO A 599 7.71 22.75 27.11
N GLN A 600 7.59 23.66 28.08
CA GLN A 600 7.59 23.32 29.50
C GLN A 600 6.37 22.46 29.85
N LEU A 601 6.57 21.37 30.59
CA LEU A 601 5.49 20.58 31.19
C LEU A 601 5.42 20.82 32.71
N SER A 602 4.21 21.06 33.19
CA SER A 602 3.74 20.91 34.58
C SER A 602 2.23 20.68 34.48
N GLN A 603 1.53 19.74 35.14
CA GLN A 603 1.72 18.82 36.28
C GLN A 603 0.71 17.64 36.14
N PRO A 604 0.79 16.56 36.96
CA PRO A 604 0.04 15.31 36.78
C PRO A 604 -1.26 15.24 37.60
N GLY A 605 -2.26 14.51 37.09
CA GLY A 605 -3.41 14.07 37.89
C GLY A 605 -4.64 13.65 37.08
N GLY A 606 -4.84 12.34 36.90
CA GLY A 606 -6.08 11.78 36.36
C GLY A 606 -6.15 10.27 36.50
N VAL A 607 -7.05 9.76 37.34
CA VAL A 607 -7.27 8.33 37.61
C VAL A 607 -8.19 7.74 36.53
N LEU A 608 -7.87 6.55 36.03
CA LEU A 608 -8.71 5.80 35.07
C LEU A 608 -9.98 5.23 35.76
N PRO A 609 -11.16 5.22 35.10
CA PRO A 609 -12.38 4.67 35.69
C PRO A 609 -12.37 3.13 35.74
N ALA A 610 -12.94 2.58 36.81
CA ALA A 610 -13.15 1.15 36.99
C ALA A 610 -14.32 0.64 36.12
N GLY A 611 -14.12 -0.50 35.43
CA GLY A 611 -15.21 -1.19 34.71
C GLY A 611 -14.86 -1.94 33.43
N MET A 612 -13.60 -1.95 32.97
CA MET A 612 -13.21 -2.74 31.79
C MET A 612 -12.92 -4.19 32.18
N THR A 613 -13.79 -5.11 31.77
CA THR A 613 -13.48 -6.54 31.72
C THR A 613 -12.63 -6.84 30.48
N PRO A 614 -11.47 -7.50 30.62
CA PRO A 614 -10.61 -7.84 29.48
C PRO A 614 -11.25 -8.94 28.62
N TYR A 615 -11.30 -8.71 27.31
CA TYR A 615 -11.70 -9.72 26.34
C TYR A 615 -10.66 -10.85 26.26
N SER A 616 -11.15 -12.05 26.03
CA SER A 616 -10.43 -13.31 25.97
C SER A 616 -9.24 -13.28 25.01
N GLN A 617 -8.12 -13.81 25.51
CA GLN A 617 -6.85 -13.95 24.80
C GLN A 617 -7.02 -14.76 23.52
N ILE A 618 -6.40 -14.29 22.43
CA ILE A 618 -6.19 -15.07 21.21
C ILE A 618 -5.37 -16.31 21.62
N PRO A 619 -5.81 -17.54 21.32
CA PRO A 619 -5.05 -18.73 21.68
C PRO A 619 -3.67 -18.73 21.00
N ALA A 620 -2.61 -19.02 21.76
CA ALA A 620 -1.22 -19.08 21.30
C ALA A 620 -0.99 -20.02 20.08
N ARG A 621 -1.93 -20.92 19.77
CA ARG A 621 -1.88 -21.77 18.58
C ARG A 621 -2.01 -21.01 17.25
N SER A 622 -2.59 -19.80 17.23
CA SER A 622 -2.68 -18.99 16.01
C SER A 622 -1.38 -18.24 15.68
N LEU A 623 -0.47 -18.06 16.65
CA LEU A 623 0.88 -17.51 16.43
C LEU A 623 1.85 -18.56 15.85
N LEU A 624 1.55 -19.86 16.02
CA LEU A 624 2.38 -20.96 15.53
C LEU A 624 2.17 -21.27 14.03
N ALA A 625 1.12 -20.74 13.41
CA ALA A 625 0.95 -20.76 11.95
C ALA A 625 1.81 -19.71 11.22
N ILE A 626 2.54 -18.88 11.97
CA ILE A 626 3.41 -17.79 11.51
C ILE A 626 4.87 -18.21 11.75
N THR A 627 5.27 -19.35 11.18
CA THR A 627 6.68 -19.77 11.15
C THR A 627 7.30 -19.27 9.85
N PRO A 628 7.96 -18.09 9.81
CA PRO A 628 8.93 -17.84 8.76
C PRO A 628 10.13 -18.73 9.06
N PHE A 629 10.39 -19.74 8.23
CA PHE A 629 11.61 -20.56 8.25
C PHE A 629 12.01 -21.13 9.64
N ARG A 630 11.24 -22.08 10.17
CA ARG A 630 11.79 -23.06 11.15
C ARG A 630 12.22 -24.38 10.54
N HIS A 631 12.01 -24.59 9.24
CA HIS A 631 12.65 -25.69 8.54
C HIS A 631 13.97 -25.22 7.95
N SER A 632 15.04 -25.94 8.28
CA SER A 632 16.28 -25.93 7.53
C SER A 632 15.96 -26.30 6.07
N VAL A 633 15.68 -25.30 5.25
CA VAL A 633 15.78 -25.47 3.81
C VAL A 633 17.27 -25.63 3.53
N ASP A 634 17.61 -26.74 2.91
CA ASP A 634 18.98 -27.11 2.55
C ASP A 634 19.72 -25.91 1.95
N ARG A 635 20.93 -25.62 2.45
CA ARG A 635 21.67 -24.38 2.10
C ARG A 635 21.93 -24.29 0.59
N ASP A 636 22.04 -25.43 -0.10
CA ASP A 636 22.22 -25.48 -1.54
C ASP A 636 20.94 -25.12 -2.32
N ASN A 637 19.76 -25.41 -1.76
CA ASN A 637 18.47 -24.96 -2.30
C ASN A 637 18.21 -23.47 -2.00
N HIS A 638 18.77 -22.91 -0.93
CA HIS A 638 18.61 -21.51 -0.57
C HIS A 638 19.24 -20.56 -1.60
N ALA A 639 20.46 -20.86 -2.06
CA ALA A 639 21.13 -20.06 -3.09
C ALA A 639 20.45 -20.17 -4.46
N ALA A 640 19.98 -21.37 -4.83
CA ALA A 640 19.24 -21.60 -6.07
C ALA A 640 17.85 -20.95 -6.05
N THR A 641 17.13 -20.99 -4.92
CA THR A 641 15.82 -20.36 -4.73
C THR A 641 15.95 -18.84 -4.66
N LEU A 642 16.93 -18.30 -3.92
CA LEU A 642 17.22 -16.86 -3.93
C LEU A 642 17.63 -16.40 -5.33
N LYS A 643 18.50 -17.12 -6.05
CA LYS A 643 18.76 -16.85 -7.47
C LYS A 643 17.47 -16.91 -8.29
N ALA A 644 16.64 -17.94 -8.13
CA ALA A 644 15.38 -18.07 -8.86
C ALA A 644 14.34 -17.01 -8.49
N LEU A 645 14.45 -16.32 -7.35
CA LEU A 645 13.62 -15.19 -6.92
C LEU A 645 14.23 -13.83 -7.29
N THR A 646 15.55 -13.74 -7.49
CA THR A 646 16.29 -12.48 -7.66
C THR A 646 17.00 -12.30 -9.01
N LEU A 647 17.12 -13.35 -9.84
CA LEU A 647 17.79 -13.31 -11.14
C LEU A 647 16.91 -12.66 -12.21
N ASP A 648 16.85 -11.35 -12.15
CA ASP A 648 17.56 -10.45 -13.07
C ASP A 648 17.58 -9.10 -12.34
N PRO A 649 18.76 -8.47 -12.07
CA PRO A 649 18.81 -7.14 -11.50
C PRO A 649 17.97 -6.13 -12.29
N ALA A 650 17.82 -6.32 -13.61
CA ALA A 650 16.94 -5.53 -14.45
C ALA A 650 15.43 -5.77 -14.19
N PHE A 651 15.04 -6.89 -13.57
CA PHE A 651 13.65 -7.22 -13.15
C PHE A 651 13.27 -6.71 -11.75
N ASN A 652 14.27 -6.35 -10.94
CA ASN A 652 14.06 -5.81 -9.60
C ASN A 652 14.31 -4.30 -9.53
N LEU A 653 15.13 -3.76 -10.45
CA LEU A 653 15.36 -2.32 -10.60
C LEU A 653 14.38 -1.65 -11.58
N LYS A 654 13.87 -2.39 -12.56
CA LYS A 654 12.60 -2.07 -13.23
C LYS A 654 11.48 -2.67 -12.38
#